data_AF-A0AAP7FVB4-F1
#
_entry.id   AF-A0AAP7FVB4-F1
#
_cell.length_a   1.000
_cell.length_b   1.000
_cell.length_c   1.000
_cell.angle_alpha   90.00
_cell.angle_beta   90.00
_cell.angle_gamma   90.00
#
_symmetry.space_group_name_H-M   'P 1'
#
loop_
_entity.id
_entity.type
_entity.pdbx_description
1 polymer ?
#
loop_
_entity_poly.entity_id
_entity_poly.type
_entity_poly.pdbx_seq_one_letter_code
_entity_poly.pdbx_strand_id
1 'polypeptide(L)'
;MASHSKEVLLKLLESATIRSGWGGVLALNQAVLNMKLREQFLEALGERTFIEPLILEAELDEGAQQSVSFQGVVFGEPQISFVRTLPTTAEVTVRFNVIAGDFARSVKQVARPGRVVESFSISEGMGYWVQAQASLRLEQGSTHPFASVVLDLGEMQDVTTNLASTDYANTVIGRELQEAFGYIPAYRRSYAMVRFDLRDFAPLSPERMMLRTQAAPWGADAGKNREGDGALLVFMKLGVDVRAGGQPDPEFEFPYLIPEEAVGLPATLILDPTIEALGAGGPLDVLRTIKVGIDHVFSGKDIHHPLDWVIFGDWQPGENSLAVHPGVARIRAGQPQAFQLQGAPGEVGWQASNLFRPAVSGTFQGSTYTARGAADFVQDQQLVVTARCQHEGVEVTRHALVQEGQAVSIAPRMASWVGGQKAIELRADSLDGGELRWELLGIASGVLTDLGGGKATFQPDKPDDVASLIRVQHIQVTDKSTGERAICSVVIMDWPADLVIEPGHVGQLQSGVPINFSVSNSNRPIKWSMLGEGNIDQDTGTYIPNEESTVPVCVIIADDDDERAGYAMVEFVPTHGAAVPHKQGWTDLATFELVVIGHDTCYANGWQQIEVEVRVEAQTVGGQDAIVSDAELATLQLMVMGSDNTLPFLQAHEGGIGKESGMEWAVSRSRNDVDPPSTSDTAVAASVPVLGDNERRVRFFIHSRQATTLEIYAGIQNADSHAWTYSKEKKEGKVNVKARPALNFAREQYGFERVRLVGESDASPIAGDDFIYVDNTMDYWRLKHVVAGGVARKFISAYIPPGANKSLLRWASEQADDHYCSYTGLQFIPFKAPESEHQRLLMDGLLYRMAKQRSHVLPELNKALGARAGELMISLRRTDAMKHWDDIATGEPYYSHLKEPITIELIDQQGHQHTLHFDFGVPEGEDKEAQTRDCLILTL
;
A
#
# COMPACT_ATOMS: atom_id res chain seq x y z
N MET A 1 -26.66 -7.63 29.21
CA MET A 1 -25.87 -7.19 28.05
C MET A 1 -26.34 -5.79 27.71
N ALA A 2 -25.47 -4.79 27.76
CA ALA A 2 -25.81 -3.46 27.29
C ALA A 2 -25.99 -3.55 25.76
N SER A 3 -27.14 -3.12 25.24
CA SER A 3 -27.34 -3.03 23.79
C SER A 3 -26.57 -1.83 23.26
N HIS A 4 -25.65 -2.02 22.32
CA HIS A 4 -24.92 -0.94 21.65
C HIS A 4 -25.66 -0.49 20.38
N SER A 5 -26.98 -0.35 20.52
CA SER A 5 -27.85 0.06 19.43
C SER A 5 -27.73 1.55 19.14
N LYS A 6 -28.17 1.95 17.95
CA LYS A 6 -28.26 3.35 17.55
C LYS A 6 -29.04 4.20 18.56
N GLU A 7 -30.16 3.68 19.08
CA GLU A 7 -30.98 4.38 20.08
C GLU A 7 -30.22 4.66 21.38
N VAL A 8 -29.42 3.69 21.85
CA VAL A 8 -28.61 3.86 23.07
C VAL A 8 -27.51 4.88 22.83
N LEU A 9 -26.83 4.82 21.67
CA LEU A 9 -25.80 5.79 21.31
C LEU A 9 -26.38 7.22 21.25
N LEU A 10 -27.52 7.42 20.59
CA LEU A 10 -28.16 8.75 20.50
C LEU A 10 -28.49 9.30 21.89
N LYS A 11 -29.01 8.47 22.78
CA LYS A 11 -29.31 8.87 24.17
C LYS A 11 -28.05 9.29 24.95
N LEU A 12 -26.91 8.65 24.70
CA LEU A 12 -25.64 9.08 25.31
C LEU A 12 -25.20 10.44 24.78
N LEU A 13 -25.34 10.66 23.47
CA LEU A 13 -24.96 11.92 22.79
C LEU A 13 -25.89 13.11 23.14
N GLU A 14 -27.04 12.87 23.77
CA GLU A 14 -27.89 13.94 24.34
C GLU A 14 -27.28 14.55 25.63
N SER A 15 -26.39 13.83 26.31
CA SER A 15 -25.88 14.22 27.64
C SER A 15 -24.56 14.99 27.62
N ALA A 16 -23.72 14.78 26.61
CA ALA A 16 -22.44 15.46 26.45
C ALA A 16 -22.01 15.52 24.98
N THR A 17 -21.23 16.55 24.63
CA THR A 17 -20.50 16.58 23.36
C THR A 17 -19.29 15.66 23.42
N ILE A 18 -19.01 14.97 22.31
CA ILE A 18 -17.84 14.08 22.20
C ILE A 18 -16.74 14.67 21.32
N ARG A 19 -16.96 15.85 20.74
CA ARG A 19 -16.03 16.49 19.81
C ARG A 19 -14.79 17.04 20.49
N SER A 20 -14.75 17.22 21.82
CA SER A 20 -13.59 17.75 22.55
C SER A 20 -13.01 19.05 21.94
N GLY A 21 -13.90 19.93 21.43
CA GLY A 21 -13.53 21.19 20.79
C GLY A 21 -13.16 21.10 19.30
N TRP A 22 -13.20 19.92 18.68
CA TRP A 22 -13.00 19.74 17.24
C TRP A 22 -14.27 20.09 16.44
N GLY A 23 -14.13 20.51 15.17
CA GLY A 23 -15.27 20.83 14.30
C GLY A 23 -16.02 19.60 13.81
N GLY A 24 -15.33 18.47 13.67
CA GLY A 24 -15.95 17.19 13.38
C GLY A 24 -15.16 15.97 13.83
N VAL A 25 -15.83 14.84 13.93
CA VAL A 25 -15.25 13.52 14.21
C VAL A 25 -15.83 12.52 13.21
N LEU A 26 -14.96 11.83 12.47
CA LEU A 26 -15.34 10.76 11.56
C LEU A 26 -14.88 9.41 12.14
N ALA A 27 -15.82 8.50 12.36
CA ALA A 27 -15.53 7.12 12.74
C ALA A 27 -15.59 6.22 11.49
N LEU A 28 -14.47 5.59 11.16
CA LEU A 28 -14.33 4.64 10.04
C LEU A 28 -14.21 3.22 10.58
N ASN A 29 -15.11 2.33 10.17
CA ASN A 29 -15.07 0.93 10.57
C ASN A 29 -13.84 0.19 10.03
N GLN A 30 -13.35 -0.80 10.78
CA GLN A 30 -12.29 -1.72 10.36
C GLN A 30 -12.44 -2.26 8.93
N ALA A 31 -13.66 -2.64 8.50
CA ALA A 31 -13.90 -3.19 7.17
C ALA A 31 -13.56 -2.20 6.05
N VAL A 32 -13.78 -0.89 6.28
CA VAL A 32 -13.41 0.18 5.35
C VAL A 32 -11.89 0.22 5.16
N LEU A 33 -11.14 0.09 6.26
CA LEU A 33 -9.69 0.16 6.28
C LEU A 33 -9.06 -1.11 5.66
N ASN A 34 -9.57 -2.30 6.03
CA ASN A 34 -9.11 -3.57 5.47
C ASN A 34 -9.43 -3.70 3.97
N MET A 35 -10.56 -3.15 3.51
CA MET A 35 -10.84 -3.04 2.07
C MET A 35 -9.75 -2.22 1.37
N LYS A 36 -9.34 -1.06 1.94
CA LYS A 36 -8.29 -0.24 1.32
C LYS A 36 -6.92 -0.92 1.33
N LEU A 37 -6.57 -1.61 2.42
CA LEU A 37 -5.35 -2.40 2.50
C LEU A 37 -5.29 -3.49 1.41
N ARG A 38 -6.41 -4.19 1.18
CA ARG A 38 -6.54 -5.17 0.09
C ARG A 38 -6.35 -4.54 -1.28
N GLU A 39 -7.06 -3.44 -1.57
CA GLU A 39 -6.93 -2.75 -2.87
C GLU A 39 -5.47 -2.37 -3.15
N GLN A 40 -4.80 -1.74 -2.18
CA GLN A 40 -3.42 -1.32 -2.34
C GLN A 40 -2.46 -2.51 -2.43
N PHE A 41 -2.71 -3.60 -1.70
CA PHE A 41 -1.95 -4.85 -1.84
C PHE A 41 -2.04 -5.40 -3.27
N LEU A 42 -3.24 -5.44 -3.86
CA LEU A 42 -3.46 -5.90 -5.23
C LEU A 42 -2.84 -4.95 -6.27
N GLU A 43 -2.93 -3.63 -6.07
CA GLU A 43 -2.24 -2.64 -6.90
C GLU A 43 -0.71 -2.83 -6.85
N ALA A 44 -0.14 -3.04 -5.65
CA ALA A 44 1.30 -3.24 -5.48
C ALA A 44 1.81 -4.49 -6.21
N LEU A 45 1.02 -5.57 -6.26
CA LEU A 45 1.33 -6.76 -7.05
C LEU A 45 1.40 -6.44 -8.56
N GLY A 46 0.44 -5.67 -9.09
CA GLY A 46 0.40 -5.27 -10.49
C GLY A 46 1.50 -4.28 -10.89
N GLU A 47 1.83 -3.34 -9.99
CA GLU A 47 2.85 -2.31 -10.21
C GLU A 47 4.28 -2.77 -9.91
N ARG A 48 4.43 -3.99 -9.37
CA ARG A 48 5.72 -4.58 -8.94
C ARG A 48 6.39 -3.77 -7.84
N THR A 49 5.57 -3.25 -6.93
CA THR A 49 5.95 -2.49 -5.74
C THR A 49 5.62 -3.25 -4.45
N PHE A 50 5.40 -4.57 -4.54
CA PHE A 50 5.11 -5.45 -3.41
C PHE A 50 6.36 -5.83 -2.60
N ILE A 51 6.16 -6.42 -1.42
CA ILE A 51 7.22 -7.01 -0.60
C ILE A 51 7.72 -8.29 -1.26
N GLU A 52 8.98 -8.30 -1.66
CA GLU A 52 9.63 -9.48 -2.23
C GLU A 52 9.60 -10.67 -1.25
N PRO A 53 9.60 -11.91 -1.75
CA PRO A 53 9.62 -13.08 -0.88
C PRO A 53 10.80 -13.04 0.08
N LEU A 54 10.52 -13.25 1.36
CA LEU A 54 11.56 -13.20 2.37
C LEU A 54 12.31 -14.52 2.46
N ILE A 55 13.61 -14.39 2.70
CA ILE A 55 14.48 -15.46 3.19
C ILE A 55 14.90 -15.06 4.58
N LEU A 56 14.81 -16.01 5.51
CA LEU A 56 15.07 -15.78 6.91
C LEU A 56 15.76 -17.01 7.49
N GLU A 57 16.81 -16.79 8.26
CA GLU A 57 17.38 -17.83 9.13
C GLU A 57 17.38 -17.30 10.56
N ALA A 58 17.00 -18.14 11.52
CA ALA A 58 16.97 -17.74 12.92
C ALA A 58 17.47 -18.87 13.83
N GLU A 59 18.33 -18.54 14.78
CA GLU A 59 18.72 -19.42 15.88
C GLU A 59 17.69 -19.30 17.01
N LEU A 60 17.00 -20.41 17.32
CA LEU A 60 15.89 -20.47 18.27
C LEU A 60 16.33 -20.65 19.72
N ASP A 61 17.63 -20.69 20.01
CA ASP A 61 18.19 -20.79 21.36
C ASP A 61 19.57 -20.12 21.45
N GLU A 62 19.98 -19.72 22.66
CA GLU A 62 21.28 -19.06 22.89
C GLU A 62 22.48 -19.94 22.51
N GLY A 63 22.30 -21.26 22.49
CA GLY A 63 23.35 -22.22 22.13
C GLY A 63 23.52 -22.44 20.63
N ALA A 64 22.69 -21.82 19.79
CA ALA A 64 22.59 -22.09 18.34
C ALA A 64 22.47 -23.60 18.05
N GLN A 65 21.72 -24.31 18.89
CA GLN A 65 21.48 -25.74 18.75
C GLN A 65 20.19 -26.02 18.00
N GLN A 66 19.29 -25.04 17.87
CA GLN A 66 18.08 -25.12 17.10
C GLN A 66 18.02 -23.95 16.15
N SER A 67 17.83 -24.22 14.87
CA SER A 67 17.70 -23.18 13.86
C SER A 67 16.49 -23.43 12.98
N VAL A 68 15.95 -22.36 12.42
CA VAL A 68 14.92 -22.39 11.38
C VAL A 68 15.43 -21.69 10.15
N SER A 69 15.05 -22.21 8.99
CA SER A 69 15.21 -21.54 7.71
C SER A 69 13.85 -21.40 7.03
N PHE A 70 13.65 -20.21 6.47
CA PHE A 70 12.51 -19.85 5.66
C PHE A 70 13.02 -19.47 4.27
N GLN A 71 12.42 -20.02 3.23
CA GLN A 71 12.75 -19.67 1.86
C GLN A 71 11.50 -19.26 1.09
N GLY A 72 11.60 -18.16 0.36
CA GLY A 72 10.53 -17.70 -0.53
C GLY A 72 9.22 -17.40 0.20
N VAL A 73 9.27 -16.86 1.42
CA VAL A 73 8.06 -16.57 2.21
C VAL A 73 7.30 -15.40 1.60
N VAL A 74 6.06 -15.66 1.22
CA VAL A 74 5.14 -14.66 0.66
C VAL A 74 4.04 -14.37 1.67
N PHE A 75 3.80 -13.09 1.94
CA PHE A 75 2.71 -12.64 2.78
C PHE A 75 1.47 -12.29 1.96
N GLY A 76 0.30 -12.58 2.54
CA GLY A 76 -0.98 -12.12 2.02
C GLY A 76 -1.24 -10.65 2.34
N GLU A 77 -2.46 -10.21 2.06
CA GLU A 77 -2.90 -8.86 2.38
C GLU A 77 -2.77 -8.57 3.89
N PRO A 78 -2.26 -7.39 4.28
CA PRO A 78 -2.28 -6.98 5.68
C PRO A 78 -3.71 -6.65 6.10
N GLN A 79 -4.07 -7.07 7.31
CA GLN A 79 -5.34 -6.79 7.95
C GLN A 79 -5.08 -6.14 9.31
N ILE A 80 -5.82 -5.09 9.62
CA ILE A 80 -5.78 -4.44 10.93
C ILE A 80 -6.94 -4.91 11.79
N SER A 81 -6.73 -4.91 13.10
CA SER A 81 -7.75 -5.18 14.12
C SER A 81 -7.52 -4.33 15.37
N PHE A 82 -8.57 -4.18 16.17
CA PHE A 82 -8.61 -3.22 17.28
C PHE A 82 -8.51 -3.88 18.68
N VAL A 83 -8.18 -5.18 18.78
CA VAL A 83 -8.19 -5.99 20.02
C VAL A 83 -7.33 -5.40 21.15
N ARG A 84 -6.23 -4.71 20.83
CA ARG A 84 -5.26 -4.18 21.80
C ARG A 84 -5.11 -2.67 21.75
N THR A 85 -6.18 -1.97 21.36
CA THR A 85 -6.13 -0.52 21.14
C THR A 85 -6.45 0.27 22.39
N LEU A 86 -5.77 1.40 22.56
CA LEU A 86 -6.07 2.36 23.60
C LEU A 86 -6.80 3.55 22.97
N PRO A 87 -7.91 4.05 23.57
CA PRO A 87 -8.65 5.21 23.05
C PRO A 87 -7.81 6.48 22.91
N THR A 88 -6.67 6.55 23.60
CA THR A 88 -5.73 7.69 23.59
C THR A 88 -4.63 7.57 22.54
N THR A 89 -4.47 6.41 21.90
CA THR A 89 -3.44 6.16 20.88
C THR A 89 -4.09 5.87 19.52
N ALA A 90 -3.26 5.86 18.48
CA ALA A 90 -3.65 5.47 17.13
C ALA A 90 -3.05 4.11 16.76
N GLU A 91 -3.02 3.18 17.71
CA GLU A 91 -2.40 1.86 17.54
C GLU A 91 -3.41 0.85 17.00
N VAL A 92 -2.92 -0.15 16.28
CA VAL A 92 -3.70 -1.28 15.79
C VAL A 92 -2.85 -2.54 15.85
N THR A 93 -3.53 -3.69 15.91
CA THR A 93 -2.87 -4.98 15.68
C THR A 93 -2.94 -5.30 14.20
N VAL A 94 -1.78 -5.42 13.55
CA VAL A 94 -1.67 -5.83 12.15
C VAL A 94 -1.43 -7.33 12.10
N ARG A 95 -2.08 -8.02 11.17
CA ARG A 95 -1.85 -9.44 10.88
C ARG A 95 -1.82 -9.66 9.37
N PHE A 96 -0.92 -10.52 8.93
CA PHE A 96 -0.90 -11.03 7.56
C PHE A 96 -0.73 -12.55 7.60
N ASN A 97 -1.44 -13.24 6.70
CA ASN A 97 -1.27 -14.67 6.53
C ASN A 97 0.03 -14.94 5.76
N VAL A 98 0.67 -16.06 6.06
CA VAL A 98 1.74 -16.58 5.22
C VAL A 98 1.08 -17.45 4.16
N ILE A 99 1.15 -17.01 2.91
CA ILE A 99 0.40 -17.63 1.81
C ILE A 99 1.23 -18.62 1.00
N ALA A 100 2.55 -18.50 1.08
CA ALA A 100 3.51 -19.45 0.51
C ALA A 100 4.87 -19.33 1.18
N GLY A 101 5.71 -20.34 0.97
CA GLY A 101 7.09 -20.40 1.43
C GLY A 101 7.47 -21.80 1.91
N ASP A 102 8.76 -22.08 1.99
CA ASP A 102 9.27 -23.32 2.55
C ASP A 102 9.83 -23.06 3.96
N PHE A 103 9.52 -23.97 4.87
CA PHE A 103 9.99 -23.97 6.25
C PHE A 103 10.78 -25.23 6.53
N ALA A 104 11.95 -25.08 7.15
CA ALA A 104 12.68 -26.18 7.74
C ALA A 104 13.20 -25.80 9.13
N ARG A 105 13.05 -26.70 10.10
CA ARG A 105 13.69 -26.58 11.42
C ARG A 105 14.71 -27.67 11.60
N SER A 106 15.89 -27.29 12.06
CA SER A 106 17.00 -28.19 12.33
C SER A 106 17.47 -28.09 13.77
N VAL A 107 18.08 -29.16 14.26
CA VAL A 107 18.73 -29.22 15.57
C VAL A 107 20.15 -29.77 15.40
N LYS A 108 21.12 -29.11 16.02
CA LYS A 108 22.54 -29.49 16.02
C LYS A 108 23.08 -29.50 17.45
N GLN A 109 23.37 -30.68 17.97
CA GLN A 109 23.96 -30.83 19.30
C GLN A 109 25.49 -30.91 19.21
N VAL A 110 26.18 -30.51 20.28
CA VAL A 110 27.65 -30.61 20.36
C VAL A 110 28.08 -32.06 20.19
N ALA A 111 29.08 -32.29 19.33
CA ALA A 111 29.63 -33.61 19.01
C ALA A 111 28.63 -34.62 18.42
N ARG A 112 27.50 -34.15 17.88
CA ARG A 112 26.52 -34.98 17.18
C ARG A 112 26.18 -34.42 15.80
N PRO A 113 25.77 -35.26 14.84
CA PRO A 113 25.28 -34.81 13.54
C PRO A 113 24.06 -33.90 13.70
N GLY A 114 23.94 -32.91 12.81
CA GLY A 114 22.73 -32.10 12.69
C GLY A 114 21.57 -32.94 12.17
N ARG A 115 20.35 -32.56 12.55
CA ARG A 115 19.12 -33.27 12.17
C ARG A 115 18.00 -32.30 11.84
N VAL A 116 17.32 -32.54 10.72
CA VAL A 116 16.06 -31.87 10.39
C VAL A 116 14.93 -32.44 11.26
N VAL A 117 14.28 -31.55 12.01
CA VAL A 117 13.16 -31.89 12.91
C VAL A 117 11.84 -31.80 12.19
N GLU A 118 11.66 -30.82 11.30
CA GLU A 118 10.47 -30.68 10.49
C GLU A 118 10.76 -29.89 9.22
N SER A 119 10.04 -30.23 8.15
CA SER A 119 10.14 -29.59 6.85
C SER A 119 8.78 -29.63 6.14
N PHE A 120 8.36 -28.50 5.56
CA PHE A 120 7.13 -28.39 4.78
C PHE A 120 7.07 -27.12 3.93
N SER A 121 6.21 -27.14 2.91
CA SER A 121 5.77 -25.95 2.19
C SER A 121 4.48 -25.41 2.82
N ILE A 122 4.40 -24.11 2.97
CA ILE A 122 3.28 -23.38 3.54
C ILE A 122 2.24 -23.13 2.46
N SER A 123 0.97 -23.41 2.77
CA SER A 123 -0.19 -22.89 2.04
C SER A 123 -1.03 -22.01 2.96
N GLU A 124 -1.74 -21.02 2.41
CA GLU A 124 -2.54 -20.08 3.21
C GLU A 124 -3.54 -20.78 4.14
N GLY A 125 -4.18 -21.86 3.67
CA GLY A 125 -5.22 -22.54 4.46
C GLY A 125 -4.70 -23.31 5.67
N MET A 126 -3.38 -23.53 5.79
CA MET A 126 -2.77 -24.06 7.03
C MET A 126 -2.84 -23.06 8.20
N GLY A 127 -3.20 -21.80 7.94
CA GLY A 127 -3.44 -20.79 8.97
C GLY A 127 -2.17 -20.29 9.66
N TYR A 128 -1.05 -20.25 8.94
CA TYR A 128 0.17 -19.59 9.40
C TYR A 128 0.06 -18.08 9.22
N TRP A 129 0.59 -17.31 10.18
CA TRP A 129 0.43 -15.86 10.22
C TRP A 129 1.60 -15.18 10.90
N VAL A 130 1.76 -13.89 10.63
CA VAL A 130 2.60 -12.96 11.38
C VAL A 130 1.72 -11.83 11.89
N GLN A 131 1.96 -11.39 13.12
CA GLN A 131 1.17 -10.39 13.81
C GLN A 131 2.09 -9.42 14.55
N ALA A 132 1.70 -8.14 14.60
CA ALA A 132 2.45 -7.10 15.29
C ALA A 132 1.54 -5.99 15.81
N GLN A 133 2.06 -5.14 16.69
CA GLN A 133 1.49 -3.81 16.94
C GLN A 133 2.05 -2.80 15.94
N ALA A 134 1.20 -1.90 15.45
CA ALA A 134 1.61 -0.80 14.59
C ALA A 134 0.86 0.48 14.93
N SER A 135 1.51 1.62 14.70
CA SER A 135 0.89 2.93 14.83
C SER A 135 0.39 3.43 13.47
N LEU A 136 -0.85 3.92 13.44
CA LEU A 136 -1.39 4.67 12.32
C LEU A 136 -0.98 6.13 12.46
N ARG A 137 -0.32 6.66 11.43
CA ARG A 137 0.16 8.04 11.42
C ARG A 137 -0.54 8.87 10.38
N LEU A 138 -0.69 10.15 10.66
CA LEU A 138 -1.03 11.13 9.65
C LEU A 138 0.28 11.63 9.03
N GLU A 139 0.49 11.28 7.76
CA GLU A 139 1.66 11.72 7.00
C GLU A 139 1.24 12.70 5.91
N GLN A 140 1.98 13.79 5.76
CA GLN A 140 1.81 14.75 4.69
C GLN A 140 3.10 14.78 3.87
N GLY A 141 3.01 14.42 2.60
CA GLY A 141 4.16 14.40 1.70
C GLY A 141 4.79 15.79 1.52
N SER A 142 6.04 15.82 1.07
CA SER A 142 6.83 17.05 0.91
C SER A 142 6.27 18.03 -0.13
N THR A 143 5.41 17.54 -1.01
CA THR A 143 4.72 18.35 -2.02
C THR A 143 3.47 19.04 -1.48
N HIS A 144 2.99 18.60 -0.30
CA HIS A 144 1.81 19.04 0.42
C HIS A 144 0.39 18.85 -0.20
N PRO A 145 0.15 18.21 -1.36
CA PRO A 145 -1.20 18.16 -1.94
C PRO A 145 -2.16 17.26 -1.15
N PHE A 146 -1.64 16.32 -0.38
CA PHE A 146 -2.42 15.33 0.36
C PHE A 146 -1.83 15.07 1.74
N ALA A 147 -2.71 14.80 2.70
CA ALA A 147 -2.37 14.07 3.92
C ALA A 147 -2.96 12.67 3.84
N SER A 148 -2.28 11.66 4.37
CA SER A 148 -2.74 10.27 4.36
C SER A 148 -2.62 9.64 5.74
N VAL A 149 -3.58 8.79 6.09
CA VAL A 149 -3.41 7.84 7.20
C VAL A 149 -2.57 6.67 6.68
N VAL A 150 -1.36 6.53 7.23
CA VAL A 150 -0.35 5.58 6.78
C VAL A 150 -0.13 4.49 7.83
N LEU A 151 0.00 3.25 7.35
CA LEU A 151 0.52 2.10 8.06
C LEU A 151 1.88 1.73 7.43
N ASP A 152 2.99 1.89 8.15
CA ASP A 152 4.32 1.41 7.72
C ASP A 152 4.67 0.11 8.45
N LEU A 153 4.80 -1.00 7.69
CA LEU A 153 5.17 -2.29 8.25
C LEU A 153 6.60 -2.31 8.82
N GLY A 154 7.49 -1.41 8.40
CA GLY A 154 8.85 -1.33 8.96
C GLY A 154 8.92 -0.72 10.36
N GLU A 155 7.82 -0.13 10.84
CA GLU A 155 7.72 0.44 12.20
C GLU A 155 6.90 -0.44 13.15
N MET A 156 6.60 -1.68 12.74
CA MET A 156 5.94 -2.66 13.58
C MET A 156 6.77 -3.00 14.82
N GLN A 157 6.09 -3.24 15.93
CA GLN A 157 6.66 -3.64 17.21
C GLN A 157 5.96 -4.91 17.72
N ASP A 158 6.59 -5.59 18.67
CA ASP A 158 6.07 -6.82 19.28
C ASP A 158 5.66 -7.87 18.22
N VAL A 159 6.49 -8.01 17.18
CA VAL A 159 6.24 -8.94 16.09
C VAL A 159 6.31 -10.37 16.62
N THR A 160 5.29 -11.18 16.30
CA THR A 160 5.19 -12.59 16.67
C THR A 160 4.53 -13.38 15.55
N THR A 161 4.65 -14.70 15.59
CA THR A 161 4.09 -15.61 14.60
C THR A 161 3.54 -16.89 15.25
N ASN A 162 3.01 -17.81 14.45
CA ASN A 162 2.70 -19.19 14.83
C ASN A 162 3.42 -20.22 13.92
N LEU A 163 4.53 -19.82 13.31
CA LEU A 163 5.35 -20.67 12.41
C LEU A 163 6.15 -21.72 13.19
N ALA A 164 6.42 -21.51 14.48
CA ALA A 164 7.08 -22.46 15.36
C ALA A 164 6.13 -23.00 16.45
N SER A 165 6.54 -24.11 17.07
CA SER A 165 5.77 -24.85 18.08
C SER A 165 5.82 -24.25 19.50
N THR A 166 6.56 -23.17 19.73
CA THR A 166 6.64 -22.53 21.06
C THR A 166 6.58 -21.01 20.97
N ASP A 167 5.98 -20.37 21.98
CA ASP A 167 5.86 -18.90 22.04
C ASP A 167 7.23 -18.19 22.02
N TYR A 168 8.24 -18.78 22.68
CA TYR A 168 9.60 -18.25 22.66
C TYR A 168 10.18 -18.26 21.24
N ALA A 169 10.13 -19.40 20.54
CA ALA A 169 10.61 -19.50 19.16
C ALA A 169 9.83 -18.56 18.21
N ASN A 170 8.52 -18.46 18.39
CA ASN A 170 7.69 -17.52 17.63
C ASN A 170 8.08 -16.05 17.86
N THR A 171 8.48 -15.69 19.08
CA THR A 171 8.97 -14.35 19.40
C THR A 171 10.35 -14.09 18.79
N VAL A 172 11.25 -15.09 18.81
CA VAL A 172 12.58 -15.00 18.17
C VAL A 172 12.44 -14.81 16.66
N ILE A 173 11.64 -15.64 15.99
CA ILE A 173 11.34 -15.50 14.55
C ILE A 173 10.69 -14.15 14.27
N GLY A 174 9.78 -13.70 15.14
CA GLY A 174 9.15 -12.38 15.05
C GLY A 174 10.15 -11.24 15.04
N ARG A 175 11.20 -11.29 15.86
CA ARG A 175 12.27 -10.27 15.87
C ARG A 175 13.05 -10.24 14.56
N GLU A 176 13.42 -11.40 14.02
CA GLU A 176 14.13 -11.45 12.73
C GLU A 176 13.24 -10.92 11.58
N LEU A 177 11.93 -11.22 11.61
CA LEU A 177 10.96 -10.64 10.67
C LEU A 177 10.87 -9.12 10.82
N GLN A 178 10.86 -8.60 12.06
CA GLN A 178 10.85 -7.16 12.31
C GLN A 178 12.06 -6.47 11.67
N GLU A 179 13.25 -7.04 11.84
CA GLU A 179 14.47 -6.53 11.20
C GLU A 179 14.37 -6.59 9.68
N ALA A 180 13.90 -7.71 9.11
CA ALA A 180 13.70 -7.87 7.68
C ALA A 180 12.73 -6.82 7.10
N PHE A 181 11.58 -6.57 7.74
CA PHE A 181 10.66 -5.50 7.32
C PHE A 181 11.32 -4.11 7.41
N GLY A 182 12.19 -3.90 8.40
CA GLY A 182 12.99 -2.68 8.59
C GLY A 182 13.92 -2.36 7.42
N TYR A 183 14.43 -3.37 6.71
CA TYR A 183 15.30 -3.19 5.53
C TYR A 183 14.55 -2.99 4.21
N ILE A 184 13.26 -3.33 4.15
CA ILE A 184 12.45 -3.14 2.93
C ILE A 184 12.25 -1.63 2.68
N PRO A 185 12.44 -1.13 1.44
CA PRO A 185 12.17 0.25 1.11
C PRO A 185 10.72 0.68 1.42
N ALA A 186 10.56 1.89 1.97
CA ALA A 186 9.26 2.42 2.43
C ALA A 186 8.14 2.32 1.38
N TYR A 187 8.43 2.59 0.11
CA TYR A 187 7.45 2.55 -0.99
C TYR A 187 6.84 1.16 -1.24
N ARG A 188 7.41 0.09 -0.68
CA ARG A 188 6.90 -1.29 -0.79
C ARG A 188 6.19 -1.82 0.44
N ARG A 189 6.39 -1.17 1.58
CA ARG A 189 5.88 -1.63 2.90
C ARG A 189 4.91 -0.64 3.55
N SER A 190 4.68 0.51 2.93
CA SER A 190 3.81 1.57 3.44
C SER A 190 2.45 1.57 2.74
N TYR A 191 1.39 1.56 3.53
CA TYR A 191 0.01 1.52 3.07
C TYR A 191 -0.73 2.81 3.42
N ALA A 192 -1.34 3.48 2.44
CA ALA A 192 -2.14 4.69 2.62
C ALA A 192 -3.64 4.33 2.61
N MET A 193 -4.27 4.36 3.79
CA MET A 193 -5.64 3.85 3.97
C MET A 193 -6.73 4.90 3.79
N VAL A 194 -6.46 6.15 4.16
CA VAL A 194 -7.40 7.26 4.05
C VAL A 194 -6.63 8.48 3.58
N ARG A 195 -7.08 9.13 2.52
CA ARG A 195 -6.40 10.29 1.94
C ARG A 195 -7.26 11.53 2.04
N PHE A 196 -6.66 12.66 2.42
CA PHE A 196 -7.28 13.97 2.53
C PHE A 196 -6.71 14.87 1.43
N ASP A 197 -7.54 15.32 0.50
CA ASP A 197 -7.16 16.31 -0.51
C ASP A 197 -7.19 17.72 0.07
N LEU A 198 -6.01 18.33 0.19
CA LEU A 198 -5.86 19.65 0.81
C LEU A 198 -6.01 20.80 -0.21
N ARG A 199 -6.31 20.51 -1.48
CA ARG A 199 -6.37 21.49 -2.58
C ARG A 199 -7.76 22.07 -2.85
N ASP A 200 -8.77 21.61 -2.12
CA ASP A 200 -10.17 21.98 -2.35
C ASP A 200 -10.56 23.31 -1.66
N PHE A 201 -9.78 23.75 -0.66
CA PHE A 201 -9.89 25.03 0.06
C PHE A 201 -11.26 25.35 0.69
N ALA A 202 -12.18 24.39 0.70
CA ALA A 202 -13.54 24.56 1.17
C ALA A 202 -13.59 25.11 2.61
N PRO A 203 -14.58 25.94 3.03
CA PRO A 203 -14.62 26.38 4.43
C PRO A 203 -14.91 25.21 5.38
N LEU A 204 -15.60 24.16 4.90
CA LEU A 204 -15.89 22.95 5.66
C LEU A 204 -14.85 21.83 5.49
N SER A 205 -13.80 22.05 4.68
CA SER A 205 -12.79 21.03 4.45
C SER A 205 -11.87 20.88 5.67
N PRO A 206 -11.48 19.65 6.04
CA PRO A 206 -10.51 19.42 7.11
C PRO A 206 -9.15 20.05 6.81
N GLU A 207 -8.57 20.75 7.79
CA GLU A 207 -7.26 21.39 7.69
C GLU A 207 -6.22 20.74 8.60
N ARG A 208 -6.65 20.25 9.76
CA ARG A 208 -5.80 19.53 10.71
C ARG A 208 -6.57 18.35 11.27
N MET A 209 -5.90 17.23 11.44
CA MET A 209 -6.51 16.02 11.92
C MET A 209 -5.72 15.40 13.08
N MET A 210 -6.45 14.71 13.96
CA MET A 210 -5.88 13.84 14.99
C MET A 210 -6.54 12.47 14.91
N LEU A 211 -5.72 11.43 14.96
CA LEU A 211 -6.16 10.04 14.84
C LEU A 211 -6.30 9.39 16.21
N ARG A 212 -7.39 8.69 16.49
CA ARG A 212 -7.55 7.79 17.64
C ARG A 212 -8.15 6.48 17.19
N THR A 213 -8.01 5.45 18.00
CA THR A 213 -8.54 4.12 17.69
C THR A 213 -9.48 3.66 18.80
N GLN A 214 -10.49 2.87 18.44
CA GLN A 214 -11.47 2.38 19.40
C GLN A 214 -11.82 0.94 19.09
N ALA A 215 -11.61 0.05 20.07
CA ALA A 215 -12.15 -1.30 20.02
C ALA A 215 -13.68 -1.27 20.09
N ALA A 216 -14.34 -2.08 19.27
CA ALA A 216 -15.77 -2.28 19.42
C ALA A 216 -16.06 -3.01 20.75
N PRO A 217 -17.18 -2.74 21.43
CA PRO A 217 -17.52 -3.40 22.70
C PRO A 217 -17.63 -4.94 22.60
N TRP A 218 -17.99 -5.45 21.43
CA TRP A 218 -18.02 -6.89 21.12
C TRP A 218 -16.72 -7.39 20.47
N GLY A 219 -15.72 -6.52 20.26
CA GLY A 219 -14.46 -6.85 19.58
C GLY A 219 -13.57 -7.83 20.35
N ALA A 220 -13.89 -8.13 21.61
CA ALA A 220 -13.24 -9.15 22.42
C ALA A 220 -13.94 -10.54 22.34
N ASP A 221 -15.12 -10.63 21.71
CA ASP A 221 -15.90 -11.88 21.64
C ASP A 221 -15.45 -12.77 20.45
N ALA A 222 -14.48 -13.66 20.69
CA ALA A 222 -14.02 -14.65 19.70
C ALA A 222 -15.14 -15.55 19.12
N GLY A 223 -16.21 -15.77 19.88
CA GLY A 223 -17.32 -16.67 19.50
C GLY A 223 -18.32 -16.10 18.47
N LYS A 224 -18.17 -14.85 18.03
CA LYS A 224 -19.15 -14.16 17.15
C LYS A 224 -18.65 -13.84 15.74
N ASN A 225 -17.44 -14.27 15.34
CA ASN A 225 -16.78 -13.84 14.10
C ASN A 225 -16.64 -12.30 13.98
N ARG A 226 -16.52 -11.61 15.11
CA ARG A 226 -16.40 -10.14 15.23
C ARG A 226 -15.22 -9.73 16.12
N GLU A 227 -14.30 -10.67 16.35
CA GLU A 227 -13.09 -10.42 17.09
C GLU A 227 -12.23 -9.40 16.33
N GLY A 228 -11.76 -8.37 17.04
CA GLY A 228 -10.97 -7.31 16.44
C GLY A 228 -11.75 -6.20 15.75
N ASP A 229 -13.09 -6.25 15.75
CA ASP A 229 -13.93 -5.14 15.31
C ASP A 229 -13.54 -3.85 16.04
N GLY A 230 -13.56 -2.74 15.30
CA GLY A 230 -13.31 -1.41 15.86
C GLY A 230 -13.37 -0.32 14.81
N ALA A 231 -12.94 0.88 15.21
CA ALA A 231 -12.99 2.06 14.37
C ALA A 231 -11.75 2.95 14.52
N LEU A 232 -11.34 3.55 13.40
CA LEU A 232 -10.47 4.71 13.38
C LEU A 232 -11.31 5.97 13.56
N LEU A 233 -10.96 6.78 14.55
CA LEU A 233 -11.54 8.09 14.79
C LEU A 233 -10.63 9.16 14.22
N VAL A 234 -11.17 9.98 13.32
CA VAL A 234 -10.49 11.15 12.76
C VAL A 234 -11.16 12.39 13.30
N PHE A 235 -10.50 13.04 14.25
CA PHE A 235 -10.90 14.35 14.76
C PHE A 235 -10.39 15.41 13.79
N MET A 236 -11.24 16.35 13.38
CA MET A 236 -10.98 17.29 12.29
C MET A 236 -11.23 18.73 12.74
N LYS A 237 -10.22 19.58 12.53
CA LYS A 237 -10.38 21.04 12.54
C LYS A 237 -10.79 21.41 11.13
N LEU A 238 -11.96 21.98 10.99
CA LEU A 238 -12.47 22.48 9.72
C LEU A 238 -11.97 23.92 9.48
N GLY A 239 -12.07 24.40 8.25
CA GLY A 239 -11.71 25.79 7.90
C GLY A 239 -12.55 26.85 8.61
N VAL A 240 -13.74 26.50 9.11
CA VAL A 240 -14.62 27.36 9.92
C VAL A 240 -14.26 27.41 11.40
N ASP A 241 -13.27 26.62 11.85
CA ASP A 241 -12.86 26.55 13.24
C ASP A 241 -11.64 27.43 13.50
N VAL A 242 -11.69 28.21 14.57
CA VAL A 242 -10.59 29.09 14.99
C VAL A 242 -9.39 28.28 15.47
N ARG A 243 -9.63 27.21 16.23
CA ARG A 243 -8.58 26.40 16.85
C ARG A 243 -8.91 24.93 16.66
N ALA A 244 -7.87 24.11 16.64
CA ALA A 244 -8.05 22.66 16.77
C ALA A 244 -8.54 22.33 18.19
N GLY A 245 -9.28 21.22 18.31
CA GLY A 245 -9.72 20.72 19.60
C GLY A 245 -8.59 20.14 20.44
N GLY A 246 -8.93 19.78 21.68
CA GLY A 246 -8.02 19.15 22.62
C GLY A 246 -7.92 17.63 22.44
N GLN A 247 -7.09 17.01 23.27
CA GLN A 247 -7.15 15.57 23.48
C GLN A 247 -8.51 15.19 24.09
N PRO A 248 -9.14 14.07 23.68
CA PRO A 248 -10.28 13.54 24.40
C PRO A 248 -9.88 13.28 25.84
N ASP A 249 -10.74 13.64 26.78
CA ASP A 249 -10.51 13.43 28.21
C ASP A 249 -10.37 11.92 28.48
N PRO A 250 -9.22 11.44 29.03
CA PRO A 250 -9.04 10.03 29.34
C PRO A 250 -10.04 9.48 30.37
N GLU A 251 -10.62 10.34 31.21
CA GLU A 251 -11.65 9.96 32.19
C GLU A 251 -13.07 9.91 31.58
N PHE A 252 -13.24 10.51 30.40
CA PHE A 252 -14.52 10.47 29.68
C PHE A 252 -14.69 9.12 29.00
N GLU A 253 -15.72 8.38 29.40
CA GLU A 253 -16.09 7.11 28.76
C GLU A 253 -16.63 7.38 27.34
N PHE A 254 -15.72 7.36 26.38
CA PHE A 254 -16.03 7.68 24.99
C PHE A 254 -16.92 6.58 24.37
N PRO A 255 -18.16 6.89 23.92
CA PRO A 255 -19.05 5.88 23.38
C PRO A 255 -18.54 5.33 22.04
N TYR A 256 -18.85 4.07 21.74
CA TYR A 256 -18.55 3.51 20.41
C TYR A 256 -19.50 4.10 19.37
N LEU A 257 -18.94 4.72 18.32
CA LEU A 257 -19.71 5.60 17.43
C LEU A 257 -20.43 4.89 16.29
N ILE A 258 -20.16 3.61 16.06
CA ILE A 258 -20.77 2.83 14.99
C ILE A 258 -21.78 1.85 15.60
N PRO A 259 -23.09 1.96 15.32
CA PRO A 259 -24.09 1.06 15.89
C PRO A 259 -23.83 -0.42 15.59
N GLU A 260 -24.17 -1.31 16.52
CA GLU A 260 -23.95 -2.77 16.39
C GLU A 260 -24.65 -3.37 15.17
N GLU A 261 -25.83 -2.83 14.82
CA GLU A 261 -26.67 -3.23 13.70
C GLU A 261 -26.25 -2.65 12.34
N ALA A 262 -25.18 -1.86 12.28
CA ALA A 262 -24.68 -1.31 11.01
C ALA A 262 -24.08 -2.42 10.12
N VAL A 263 -24.30 -2.32 8.81
CA VAL A 263 -23.87 -3.33 7.81
C VAL A 263 -23.10 -2.68 6.66
N GLY A 264 -22.38 -3.48 5.88
CA GLY A 264 -21.59 -3.01 4.73
C GLY A 264 -20.26 -2.41 5.18
N LEU A 265 -19.99 -1.18 4.75
CA LEU A 265 -18.79 -0.40 5.10
C LEU A 265 -19.18 0.82 5.95
N PRO A 266 -19.66 0.61 7.19
CA PRO A 266 -20.30 1.67 7.95
C PRO A 266 -19.31 2.72 8.44
N ALA A 267 -19.79 3.96 8.55
CA ALA A 267 -19.08 5.06 9.16
C ALA A 267 -20.07 6.02 9.84
N THR A 268 -19.57 6.85 10.74
CA THR A 268 -20.38 7.85 11.44
C THR A 268 -19.65 9.19 11.45
N LEU A 269 -20.33 10.24 11.00
CA LEU A 269 -19.82 11.59 11.01
C LEU A 269 -20.53 12.39 12.10
N ILE A 270 -19.76 13.05 12.94
CA ILE A 270 -20.24 13.93 14.00
C ILE A 270 -19.72 15.33 13.76
N LEU A 271 -20.58 16.34 13.82
CA LEU A 271 -20.26 17.72 13.45
C LEU A 271 -20.75 18.74 14.47
N ASP A 272 -20.09 19.89 14.49
CA ASP A 272 -20.62 21.10 15.13
C ASP A 272 -22.01 21.46 14.53
N PRO A 273 -23.08 21.52 15.34
CA PRO A 273 -24.43 21.80 14.85
C PRO A 273 -24.57 23.22 14.25
N THR A 274 -23.64 24.13 14.53
CA THR A 274 -23.70 25.51 14.01
C THR A 274 -23.34 25.62 12.53
N ILE A 275 -22.75 24.58 11.93
CA ILE A 275 -22.28 24.57 10.53
C ILE A 275 -23.42 24.83 9.53
N GLU A 276 -24.58 24.21 9.74
CA GLU A 276 -25.74 24.36 8.85
C GLU A 276 -26.16 25.83 8.67
N ALA A 277 -26.08 26.59 9.76
CA ALA A 277 -26.51 27.98 9.78
C ALA A 277 -25.51 28.93 9.09
N LEU A 278 -24.29 28.49 8.77
CA LEU A 278 -23.23 29.34 8.21
C LEU A 278 -23.44 29.65 6.71
N GLY A 279 -24.17 28.81 5.99
CA GLY A 279 -24.25 28.91 4.52
C GLY A 279 -22.92 28.59 3.81
N ALA A 280 -22.04 27.85 4.47
CA ALA A 280 -20.70 27.49 3.99
C ALA A 280 -20.67 26.16 3.18
N GLY A 281 -21.82 25.56 2.95
CA GLY A 281 -21.99 24.22 2.39
C GLY A 281 -22.94 23.37 3.22
N GLY A 282 -23.14 22.11 2.81
CA GLY A 282 -23.90 21.12 3.57
C GLY A 282 -22.99 20.28 4.48
N PRO A 283 -23.54 19.53 5.45
CA PRO A 283 -22.75 18.70 6.36
C PRO A 283 -21.86 17.67 5.66
N LEU A 284 -22.35 17.07 4.57
CA LEU A 284 -21.58 16.08 3.81
C LEU A 284 -20.44 16.72 2.99
N ASP A 285 -20.43 18.04 2.79
CA ASP A 285 -19.30 18.72 2.16
C ASP A 285 -18.00 18.58 2.98
N VAL A 286 -18.08 18.25 4.29
CA VAL A 286 -16.90 17.94 5.12
C VAL A 286 -16.13 16.72 4.58
N LEU A 287 -16.83 15.75 3.98
CA LEU A 287 -16.23 14.49 3.52
C LEU A 287 -15.73 14.55 2.08
N ARG A 288 -15.97 15.63 1.33
CA ARG A 288 -15.66 15.69 -0.10
C ARG A 288 -14.16 15.54 -0.41
N THR A 289 -13.30 15.95 0.52
CA THR A 289 -11.85 15.84 0.41
C THR A 289 -11.31 14.52 0.94
N ILE A 290 -12.15 13.71 1.59
CA ILE A 290 -11.76 12.42 2.18
C ILE A 290 -11.99 11.34 1.13
N LYS A 291 -10.90 10.74 0.67
CA LYS A 291 -10.88 9.65 -0.29
C LYS A 291 -10.55 8.35 0.41
N VAL A 292 -11.42 7.37 0.19
CA VAL A 292 -11.33 6.01 0.70
C VAL A 292 -11.61 5.06 -0.46
N GLY A 293 -10.96 3.91 -0.48
CA GLY A 293 -11.19 2.91 -1.52
C GLY A 293 -10.75 3.39 -2.92
N ILE A 294 -11.23 2.70 -3.95
CA ILE A 294 -11.27 3.17 -5.33
C ILE A 294 -12.63 3.84 -5.55
N ASP A 295 -12.63 5.17 -5.63
CA ASP A 295 -13.83 6.01 -5.86
C ASP A 295 -15.04 5.67 -4.95
N HIS A 296 -14.82 5.32 -3.67
CA HIS A 296 -15.93 5.13 -2.76
C HIS A 296 -16.46 6.49 -2.25
N VAL A 297 -17.77 6.61 -2.16
CA VAL A 297 -18.47 7.80 -1.70
C VAL A 297 -19.28 7.46 -0.44
N PHE A 298 -19.24 8.36 0.54
CA PHE A 298 -20.04 8.19 1.76
C PHE A 298 -21.51 8.54 1.50
N SER A 299 -22.39 7.58 1.78
CA SER A 299 -23.84 7.74 1.71
C SER A 299 -24.41 7.96 3.10
N GLY A 300 -24.78 9.21 3.42
CA GLY A 300 -25.45 9.55 4.69
C GLY A 300 -26.90 9.06 4.67
N LYS A 301 -27.24 8.12 5.55
CA LYS A 301 -28.55 7.47 5.61
C LYS A 301 -29.47 8.07 6.66
N ASP A 302 -28.95 8.28 7.87
CA ASP A 302 -29.73 8.73 9.03
C ASP A 302 -29.04 9.92 9.71
N ILE A 303 -29.74 11.06 9.77
CA ILE A 303 -29.24 12.31 10.37
C ILE A 303 -30.02 12.60 11.66
N HIS A 304 -29.30 12.87 12.73
CA HIS A 304 -29.84 13.17 14.06
C HIS A 304 -29.18 14.40 14.67
N HIS A 305 -29.92 15.09 15.54
CA HIS A 305 -29.49 16.33 16.20
C HIS A 305 -29.62 16.21 17.73
N PRO A 306 -28.82 15.39 18.42
CA PRO A 306 -28.63 15.53 19.87
C PRO A 306 -27.87 16.84 20.17
N LEU A 307 -26.84 16.84 21.01
CA LEU A 307 -26.02 18.05 21.22
C LEU A 307 -25.13 18.36 20.02
N ASP A 308 -24.53 17.32 19.44
CA ASP A 308 -23.76 17.40 18.21
C ASP A 308 -24.58 16.86 17.04
N TRP A 309 -24.25 17.24 15.82
CA TRP A 309 -24.87 16.68 14.65
C TRP A 309 -24.33 15.28 14.38
N VAL A 310 -25.17 14.27 14.17
CA VAL A 310 -24.74 12.88 13.98
C VAL A 310 -25.32 12.32 12.68
N ILE A 311 -24.46 11.80 11.81
CA ILE A 311 -24.82 11.25 10.51
C ILE A 311 -24.30 9.83 10.43
N PHE A 312 -25.21 8.87 10.43
CA PHE A 312 -24.90 7.46 10.21
C PHE A 312 -24.99 7.15 8.71
N GLY A 313 -24.05 6.34 8.22
CA GLY A 313 -24.01 5.95 6.82
C GLY A 313 -22.99 4.86 6.55
N ASP A 314 -22.69 4.68 5.28
CA ASP A 314 -21.73 3.70 4.78
C ASP A 314 -21.03 4.21 3.52
N TRP A 315 -19.82 3.72 3.31
CA TRP A 315 -19.08 3.92 2.08
C TRP A 315 -19.59 2.96 1.01
N GLN A 316 -19.90 3.49 -0.17
CA GLN A 316 -20.42 2.71 -1.30
C GLN A 316 -19.56 2.99 -2.54
N PRO A 317 -19.41 2.00 -3.45
CA PRO A 317 -18.79 2.23 -4.74
C PRO A 317 -19.44 3.41 -5.49
N GLY A 318 -18.63 4.38 -5.91
CA GLY A 318 -19.06 5.52 -6.75
C GLY A 318 -19.20 5.16 -8.23
N GLU A 319 -19.51 6.16 -9.05
CA GLU A 319 -19.75 5.97 -10.50
C GLU A 319 -18.51 5.50 -11.26
N ASN A 320 -17.31 5.83 -10.78
CA ASN A 320 -16.02 5.44 -11.40
C ASN A 320 -15.31 4.32 -10.63
N SER A 321 -15.99 3.68 -9.69
CA SER A 321 -15.43 2.56 -8.93
C SER A 321 -15.25 1.33 -9.82
N LEU A 322 -14.01 0.85 -9.92
CA LEU A 322 -13.63 -0.33 -10.71
C LEU A 322 -12.87 -1.32 -9.82
N ALA A 323 -13.36 -2.57 -9.73
CA ALA A 323 -12.74 -3.62 -8.92
C ALA A 323 -12.88 -5.00 -9.57
N VAL A 324 -11.82 -5.82 -9.49
CA VAL A 324 -11.85 -7.21 -9.97
C VAL A 324 -12.47 -8.11 -8.91
N HIS A 325 -13.45 -8.91 -9.31
CA HIS A 325 -14.10 -9.91 -8.46
C HIS A 325 -13.98 -11.32 -9.06
N PRO A 326 -13.55 -12.32 -8.27
CA PRO A 326 -12.97 -12.17 -6.93
C PRO A 326 -11.61 -11.45 -6.98
N GLY A 327 -11.30 -10.65 -5.96
CA GLY A 327 -10.00 -9.96 -5.85
C GLY A 327 -8.86 -10.88 -5.40
N VAL A 328 -9.19 -11.97 -4.70
CA VAL A 328 -8.29 -13.07 -4.36
C VAL A 328 -9.01 -14.37 -4.64
N ALA A 329 -8.38 -15.30 -5.36
CA ALA A 329 -8.91 -16.62 -5.66
C ALA A 329 -7.89 -17.70 -5.32
N ARG A 330 -8.36 -18.83 -4.76
CA ARG A 330 -7.57 -20.02 -4.49
C ARG A 330 -8.08 -21.13 -5.40
N ILE A 331 -7.23 -21.68 -6.27
CA ILE A 331 -7.66 -22.64 -7.29
C ILE A 331 -6.68 -23.79 -7.45
N ARG A 332 -7.21 -24.95 -7.79
CA ARG A 332 -6.40 -26.13 -8.07
C ARG A 332 -5.82 -26.05 -9.49
N ALA A 333 -4.66 -26.65 -9.69
CA ALA A 333 -4.10 -26.85 -11.02
C ALA A 333 -5.14 -27.49 -11.98
N GLY A 334 -5.22 -26.95 -13.19
CA GLY A 334 -6.15 -27.37 -14.25
C GLY A 334 -7.59 -26.87 -14.11
N GLN A 335 -7.97 -26.23 -13.01
CA GLN A 335 -9.34 -25.75 -12.81
C GLN A 335 -9.54 -24.32 -13.35
N PRO A 336 -10.74 -24.00 -13.86
CA PRO A 336 -11.06 -22.65 -14.32
C PRO A 336 -11.56 -21.75 -13.18
N GLN A 337 -11.34 -20.44 -13.32
CA GLN A 337 -11.86 -19.38 -12.46
C GLN A 337 -12.39 -18.22 -13.30
N ALA A 338 -13.66 -17.88 -13.10
CA ALA A 338 -14.28 -16.72 -13.72
C ALA A 338 -13.92 -15.44 -12.95
N PHE A 339 -13.59 -14.39 -13.69
CA PHE A 339 -13.40 -13.03 -13.17
C PHE A 339 -14.39 -12.06 -13.80
N GLN A 340 -14.66 -10.98 -13.08
CA GLN A 340 -15.43 -9.85 -13.56
C GLN A 340 -14.78 -8.55 -13.08
N LEU A 341 -14.69 -7.55 -13.96
CA LEU A 341 -14.37 -6.18 -13.55
C LEU A 341 -15.70 -5.45 -13.29
N GLN A 342 -16.05 -5.27 -12.03
CA GLN A 342 -17.26 -4.54 -11.64
C GLN A 342 -17.09 -3.06 -11.95
N GLY A 343 -18.16 -2.42 -12.43
CA GLY A 343 -18.16 -1.00 -12.84
C GLY A 343 -17.61 -0.70 -14.24
N ALA A 344 -17.10 -1.71 -14.97
CA ALA A 344 -16.50 -1.50 -16.28
C ALA A 344 -17.51 -0.97 -17.31
N PRO A 345 -17.22 0.13 -18.05
CA PRO A 345 -18.14 0.70 -19.03
C PRO A 345 -18.14 -0.03 -20.39
N GLY A 346 -17.23 -0.99 -20.61
CA GLY A 346 -17.02 -1.63 -21.91
C GLY A 346 -16.27 -2.97 -21.83
N GLU A 347 -15.70 -3.40 -22.96
CA GLU A 347 -14.92 -4.65 -23.04
C GLU A 347 -13.66 -4.58 -22.16
N VAL A 348 -13.34 -5.72 -21.55
CA VAL A 348 -12.23 -5.86 -20.61
C VAL A 348 -11.23 -6.87 -21.16
N GLY A 349 -9.98 -6.44 -21.32
CA GLY A 349 -8.85 -7.32 -21.63
C GLY A 349 -8.34 -7.99 -20.35
N TRP A 350 -8.13 -9.30 -20.39
CA TRP A 350 -7.65 -10.09 -19.25
C TRP A 350 -6.29 -10.71 -19.54
N GLN A 351 -5.41 -10.68 -18.54
CA GLN A 351 -4.10 -11.32 -18.57
C GLN A 351 -3.79 -11.91 -17.19
N ALA A 352 -3.07 -13.03 -17.15
CA ALA A 352 -2.42 -13.54 -15.93
C ALA A 352 -0.90 -13.54 -16.13
N SER A 353 -0.16 -13.28 -15.06
CA SER A 353 1.29 -13.51 -15.01
C SER A 353 1.67 -14.09 -13.65
N ASN A 354 2.44 -15.17 -13.67
CA ASN A 354 3.02 -15.73 -12.47
C ASN A 354 4.16 -14.84 -11.95
N LEU A 355 4.14 -14.54 -10.65
CA LEU A 355 5.10 -13.65 -10.00
C LEU A 355 6.55 -14.14 -10.11
N PHE A 356 6.77 -15.46 -10.03
CA PHE A 356 8.10 -16.08 -9.92
C PHE A 356 8.50 -16.88 -11.14
N ARG A 357 7.53 -17.50 -11.81
CA ARG A 357 7.75 -18.42 -12.93
C ARG A 357 6.82 -18.09 -14.10
N PRO A 358 7.10 -17.02 -14.88
CA PRO A 358 6.21 -16.56 -15.94
C PRO A 358 5.79 -17.64 -16.94
N ALA A 359 6.71 -18.58 -17.25
CA ALA A 359 6.50 -19.67 -18.20
C ALA A 359 5.42 -20.69 -17.79
N VAL A 360 4.97 -20.69 -16.53
CA VAL A 360 3.93 -21.60 -16.04
C VAL A 360 2.57 -20.91 -15.81
N SER A 361 2.38 -19.70 -16.35
CA SER A 361 1.09 -19.02 -16.31
C SER A 361 0.03 -19.79 -17.12
N GLY A 362 -1.21 -19.84 -16.63
CA GLY A 362 -2.36 -20.35 -17.37
C GLY A 362 -2.84 -19.39 -18.47
N THR A 363 -4.02 -19.65 -19.02
CA THR A 363 -4.57 -18.86 -20.13
C THR A 363 -5.99 -18.34 -19.84
N PHE A 364 -6.34 -17.23 -20.48
CA PHE A 364 -7.69 -16.67 -20.43
C PHE A 364 -8.49 -17.06 -21.69
N GLN A 365 -9.75 -17.41 -21.49
CA GLN A 365 -10.77 -17.43 -22.53
C GLN A 365 -11.93 -16.52 -22.10
N GLY A 366 -12.09 -15.38 -22.76
CA GLY A 366 -12.98 -14.32 -22.28
C GLY A 366 -12.50 -13.80 -20.92
N SER A 367 -13.36 -13.89 -19.90
CA SER A 367 -13.02 -13.53 -18.51
C SER A 367 -12.74 -14.73 -17.60
N THR A 368 -12.64 -15.94 -18.17
CA THR A 368 -12.32 -17.16 -17.42
C THR A 368 -10.85 -17.50 -17.57
N TYR A 369 -10.13 -17.48 -16.45
CA TYR A 369 -8.77 -17.99 -16.33
C TYR A 369 -8.79 -19.52 -16.19
N THR A 370 -7.87 -20.23 -16.81
CA THR A 370 -7.67 -21.67 -16.61
C THR A 370 -6.22 -21.95 -16.26
N ALA A 371 -5.99 -22.50 -15.06
CA ALA A 371 -4.68 -22.91 -14.59
C ALA A 371 -4.09 -24.01 -15.49
N ARG A 372 -2.76 -24.12 -15.55
CA ARG A 372 -2.10 -25.23 -16.28
C ARG A 372 -2.48 -26.57 -15.67
N GLY A 373 -2.49 -27.62 -16.50
CA GLY A 373 -2.93 -28.95 -16.08
C GLY A 373 -2.13 -29.49 -14.90
N ALA A 374 -2.74 -30.34 -14.08
CA ALA A 374 -2.13 -30.88 -12.86
C ALA A 374 -0.79 -31.60 -13.10
N ALA A 375 -0.56 -32.16 -14.30
CA ALA A 375 0.72 -32.78 -14.67
C ALA A 375 1.89 -31.79 -14.81
N ASP A 376 1.61 -30.50 -15.00
CA ASP A 376 2.60 -29.44 -15.10
C ASP A 376 2.81 -28.70 -13.76
N PHE A 377 2.04 -29.06 -12.73
CA PHE A 377 2.08 -28.40 -11.43
C PHE A 377 3.25 -28.93 -10.59
N VAL A 378 4.18 -28.05 -10.25
CA VAL A 378 5.38 -28.41 -9.49
C VAL A 378 5.27 -28.05 -8.01
N GLN A 379 4.75 -26.86 -7.71
CA GLN A 379 4.62 -26.29 -6.36
C GLN A 379 3.60 -25.15 -6.42
N ASP A 380 3.11 -24.74 -5.25
CA ASP A 380 2.18 -23.62 -5.08
C ASP A 380 2.69 -22.33 -5.74
N GLN A 381 1.78 -21.54 -6.29
CA GLN A 381 2.10 -20.40 -7.14
C GLN A 381 1.20 -19.20 -6.87
N GLN A 382 1.76 -18.01 -7.05
CA GLN A 382 1.03 -16.76 -6.97
C GLN A 382 1.06 -16.09 -8.34
N LEU A 383 -0.13 -15.78 -8.86
CA LEU A 383 -0.31 -15.09 -10.13
C LEU A 383 -1.08 -13.80 -9.93
N VAL A 384 -0.69 -12.80 -10.71
CA VAL A 384 -1.41 -11.54 -10.81
C VAL A 384 -2.30 -11.60 -12.04
N VAL A 385 -3.60 -11.50 -11.81
CA VAL A 385 -4.59 -11.26 -12.87
C VAL A 385 -4.69 -9.75 -13.07
N THR A 386 -4.61 -9.30 -14.32
CA THR A 386 -4.76 -7.90 -14.71
C THR A 386 -5.95 -7.76 -15.65
N ALA A 387 -6.91 -6.93 -15.24
CA ALA A 387 -8.01 -6.45 -16.06
C ALA A 387 -7.64 -5.09 -16.64
N ARG A 388 -7.86 -4.87 -17.95
CA ARG A 388 -7.66 -3.58 -18.63
C ARG A 388 -8.95 -3.15 -19.32
N CYS A 389 -9.37 -1.90 -19.14
CA CYS A 389 -10.51 -1.32 -19.86
C CYS A 389 -10.26 0.14 -20.20
N GLN A 390 -11.03 0.68 -21.15
CA GLN A 390 -11.08 2.11 -21.42
C GLN A 390 -12.15 2.76 -20.55
N HIS A 391 -11.78 3.76 -19.76
CA HIS A 391 -12.69 4.54 -18.91
C HIS A 391 -12.43 6.03 -19.16
N GLU A 392 -13.45 6.76 -19.61
CA GLU A 392 -13.34 8.19 -19.97
C GLU A 392 -12.19 8.53 -20.95
N GLY A 393 -11.87 7.60 -21.87
CA GLY A 393 -10.79 7.78 -22.85
C GLY A 393 -9.38 7.53 -22.31
N VAL A 394 -9.27 7.03 -21.07
CA VAL A 394 -8.01 6.62 -20.42
C VAL A 394 -8.02 5.11 -20.21
N GLU A 395 -6.89 4.45 -20.45
CA GLU A 395 -6.74 3.04 -20.09
C GLU A 395 -6.61 2.90 -18.57
N VAL A 396 -7.47 2.08 -17.97
CA VAL A 396 -7.47 1.78 -16.53
C VAL A 396 -7.19 0.30 -16.32
N THR A 397 -6.32 -0.01 -15.36
CA THR A 397 -6.00 -1.39 -14.96
C THR A 397 -6.42 -1.69 -13.53
N ARG A 398 -6.86 -2.93 -13.29
CA ARG A 398 -7.17 -3.45 -11.94
C ARG A 398 -6.64 -4.87 -11.80
N HIS A 399 -6.32 -5.26 -10.57
CA HIS A 399 -5.58 -6.47 -10.29
C HIS A 399 -6.32 -7.41 -9.33
N ALA A 400 -6.02 -8.70 -9.43
CA ALA A 400 -6.42 -9.73 -8.49
C ALA A 400 -5.28 -10.73 -8.27
N LEU A 401 -5.26 -11.39 -7.12
CA LEU A 401 -4.32 -12.45 -6.79
C LEU A 401 -4.97 -13.82 -7.02
N VAL A 402 -4.27 -14.71 -7.73
CA VAL A 402 -4.63 -16.12 -7.83
C VAL A 402 -3.55 -16.94 -7.15
N GLN A 403 -3.96 -17.74 -6.17
CA GLN A 403 -3.12 -18.75 -5.54
C GLN A 403 -3.46 -20.10 -6.15
N GLU A 404 -2.53 -20.64 -6.94
CA GLU A 404 -2.62 -22.00 -7.46
C GLU A 404 -1.93 -22.95 -6.50
N GLY A 405 -2.63 -23.97 -6.02
CA GLY A 405 -2.10 -24.89 -5.02
C GLY A 405 -2.49 -26.34 -5.23
N GLN A 406 -1.90 -27.21 -4.41
CA GLN A 406 -2.31 -28.62 -4.30
C GLN A 406 -3.74 -28.74 -3.76
N ALA A 407 -4.45 -29.79 -4.17
CA ALA A 407 -5.81 -30.04 -3.69
C ALA A 407 -5.86 -30.24 -2.17
N VAL A 408 -4.90 -30.99 -1.64
CA VAL A 408 -4.72 -31.18 -0.19
C VAL A 408 -3.25 -30.98 0.13
N SER A 409 -2.96 -30.20 1.17
CA SER A 409 -1.60 -29.93 1.66
C SER A 409 -1.51 -30.26 3.15
N ILE A 410 -0.30 -30.63 3.62
CA ILE A 410 -0.05 -31.05 5.00
C ILE A 410 1.29 -30.49 5.50
N ALA A 411 1.30 -30.01 6.73
CA ALA A 411 2.47 -29.54 7.46
C ALA A 411 2.54 -30.15 8.87
N PRO A 412 3.70 -30.61 9.34
CA PRO A 412 4.89 -30.85 8.55
C PRO A 412 4.69 -31.98 7.52
N ARG A 413 5.50 -31.97 6.45
CA ARG A 413 5.50 -33.05 5.45
C ARG A 413 6.53 -34.12 5.81
N MET A 414 7.64 -33.71 6.42
CA MET A 414 8.56 -34.59 7.13
C MET A 414 8.70 -34.07 8.56
N ALA A 415 8.64 -34.97 9.53
CA ALA A 415 8.99 -34.68 10.91
C ALA A 415 9.89 -35.77 11.49
N SER A 416 10.72 -35.41 12.45
CA SER A 416 11.56 -36.36 13.18
C SER A 416 11.40 -36.21 14.68
N TRP A 417 11.35 -37.33 15.39
CA TRP A 417 11.03 -37.39 16.82
C TRP A 417 11.97 -38.32 17.58
N VAL A 418 12.43 -37.89 18.76
CA VAL A 418 13.18 -38.74 19.72
C VAL A 418 12.34 -38.98 20.96
N GLY A 419 12.55 -40.15 21.57
CA GLY A 419 12.06 -40.50 22.89
C GLY A 419 12.05 -39.32 23.89
N GLY A 420 10.86 -38.98 24.38
CA GLY A 420 10.66 -37.92 25.39
C GLY A 420 10.30 -36.54 24.83
N GLN A 421 10.25 -36.37 23.51
CA GLN A 421 9.75 -35.14 22.89
C GLN A 421 8.21 -35.06 22.90
N LYS A 422 7.67 -33.83 22.84
CA LYS A 422 6.22 -33.58 22.75
C LYS A 422 5.62 -34.19 21.48
N ALA A 423 4.29 -34.33 21.47
CA ALA A 423 3.54 -34.70 20.27
C ALA A 423 3.82 -33.72 19.12
N ILE A 424 3.78 -34.25 17.90
CA ILE A 424 3.94 -33.48 16.67
C ILE A 424 2.59 -32.85 16.32
N GLU A 425 2.57 -31.55 16.12
CA GLU A 425 1.40 -30.83 15.62
C GLU A 425 1.33 -30.98 14.10
N LEU A 426 0.14 -31.32 13.61
CA LEU A 426 -0.16 -31.48 12.19
C LEU A 426 -1.21 -30.45 11.79
N ARG A 427 -1.02 -29.85 10.63
CA ARG A 427 -1.95 -28.93 9.97
C ARG A 427 -2.15 -29.40 8.54
N ALA A 428 -3.37 -29.33 8.05
CA ALA A 428 -3.71 -29.64 6.68
C ALA A 428 -4.75 -28.66 6.17
N ASP A 429 -4.74 -28.51 4.86
CA ASP A 429 -5.65 -27.64 4.14
C ASP A 429 -6.22 -28.40 2.93
N SER A 430 -7.52 -28.21 2.69
CA SER A 430 -8.18 -28.60 1.45
C SER A 430 -8.51 -27.34 0.68
N LEU A 431 -7.99 -27.25 -0.54
CA LEU A 431 -8.20 -26.11 -1.41
C LEU A 431 -9.67 -25.94 -1.83
N ASP A 432 -10.42 -27.05 -1.89
CA ASP A 432 -11.85 -27.06 -2.19
C ASP A 432 -12.73 -26.87 -0.93
N GLY A 433 -12.11 -26.73 0.26
CA GLY A 433 -12.81 -26.54 1.54
C GLY A 433 -13.51 -27.80 2.06
N GLY A 434 -13.12 -28.98 1.58
CA GLY A 434 -13.72 -30.26 1.98
C GLY A 434 -13.34 -30.69 3.41
N GLU A 435 -14.17 -31.54 4.01
CA GLU A 435 -13.90 -32.11 5.34
C GLU A 435 -12.70 -33.08 5.27
N LEU A 436 -11.69 -32.85 6.11
CA LEU A 436 -10.46 -33.65 6.15
C LEU A 436 -10.59 -34.87 7.07
N ARG A 437 -9.99 -35.99 6.67
CA ARG A 437 -9.89 -37.24 7.45
C ARG A 437 -8.44 -37.64 7.63
N TRP A 438 -8.05 -37.94 8.86
CA TRP A 438 -6.70 -38.35 9.23
C TRP A 438 -6.59 -39.85 9.47
N GLU A 439 -5.55 -40.50 8.92
CA GLU A 439 -5.32 -41.94 9.03
C GLU A 439 -3.83 -42.27 9.20
N LEU A 440 -3.51 -43.23 10.06
CA LEU A 440 -2.17 -43.84 10.12
C LEU A 440 -2.08 -44.93 9.05
N LEU A 441 -1.03 -44.89 8.22
CA LEU A 441 -0.76 -45.92 7.23
C LEU A 441 0.21 -46.97 7.78
N GLY A 442 -0.03 -48.25 7.46
CA GLY A 442 0.81 -49.35 7.93
C GLY A 442 0.60 -49.70 9.40
N ILE A 443 1.64 -50.23 10.06
CA ILE A 443 1.60 -50.61 11.48
C ILE A 443 1.72 -49.33 12.33
N ALA A 444 0.70 -49.06 13.14
CA ALA A 444 0.68 -47.89 14.02
C ALA A 444 1.88 -47.89 14.98
N SER A 445 2.64 -46.80 14.97
CA SER A 445 3.77 -46.53 15.86
C SER A 445 3.52 -45.29 16.74
N GLY A 446 2.28 -45.10 17.19
CA GLY A 446 1.86 -43.97 18.00
C GLY A 446 0.35 -43.74 17.97
N VAL A 447 -0.08 -42.65 18.61
CA VAL A 447 -1.49 -42.24 18.71
C VAL A 447 -1.73 -40.95 17.93
N LEU A 448 -2.65 -41.00 16.97
CA LEU A 448 -3.12 -39.85 16.20
C LEU A 448 -4.44 -39.32 16.78
N THR A 449 -4.51 -38.03 17.06
CA THR A 449 -5.71 -37.35 17.57
C THR A 449 -6.12 -36.24 16.62
N ASP A 450 -7.32 -36.33 16.06
CA ASP A 450 -7.92 -35.28 15.24
C ASP A 450 -8.50 -34.18 16.15
N LEU A 451 -8.10 -32.93 15.91
CA LEU A 451 -8.55 -31.75 16.66
C LEU A 451 -9.60 -30.94 15.89
N GLY A 452 -9.94 -31.34 14.67
CA GLY A 452 -10.87 -30.63 13.78
C GLY A 452 -10.24 -29.42 13.07
N GLY A 453 -10.94 -28.90 12.06
CA GLY A 453 -10.51 -27.71 11.31
C GLY A 453 -9.14 -27.86 10.63
N GLY A 454 -8.83 -29.07 10.16
CA GLY A 454 -7.53 -29.37 9.54
C GLY A 454 -6.36 -29.45 10.53
N LYS A 455 -6.62 -29.60 11.84
CA LYS A 455 -5.56 -29.78 12.85
C LYS A 455 -5.60 -31.17 13.45
N ALA A 456 -4.43 -31.74 13.71
CA ALA A 456 -4.27 -33.00 14.42
C ALA A 456 -2.98 -33.01 15.25
N THR A 457 -2.84 -33.96 16.16
CA THR A 457 -1.58 -34.23 16.88
C THR A 457 -1.23 -35.70 16.78
N PHE A 458 0.04 -36.00 16.51
CA PHE A 458 0.57 -37.36 16.54
C PHE A 458 1.59 -37.51 17.68
N GLN A 459 1.33 -38.43 18.61
CA GLN A 459 2.26 -38.80 19.66
C GLN A 459 2.92 -40.13 19.30
N PRO A 460 4.20 -40.15 18.89
CA PRO A 460 4.91 -41.39 18.62
C PRO A 460 5.07 -42.25 19.87
N ASP A 461 5.01 -43.57 19.66
CA ASP A 461 5.45 -44.56 20.66
C ASP A 461 6.97 -44.66 20.61
N LYS A 462 7.59 -44.79 21.79
CA LYS A 462 9.03 -45.03 21.89
C LYS A 462 9.35 -46.40 21.25
N PRO A 463 10.38 -46.53 20.39
CA PRO A 463 10.79 -47.84 19.90
C PRO A 463 11.30 -48.71 21.07
N ASP A 464 10.63 -49.83 21.34
CA ASP A 464 10.95 -50.73 22.46
C ASP A 464 11.86 -51.92 22.07
N ASP A 465 12.20 -52.06 20.78
CA ASP A 465 12.99 -53.18 20.24
C ASP A 465 14.35 -52.70 19.72
N VAL A 466 15.42 -53.34 20.21
CA VAL A 466 16.82 -53.09 19.82
C VAL A 466 17.04 -53.36 18.33
N ALA A 467 16.22 -54.22 17.69
CA ALA A 467 16.31 -54.51 16.27
C ALA A 467 15.68 -53.44 15.35
N SER A 468 14.90 -52.48 15.89
CA SER A 468 14.20 -51.45 15.10
C SER A 468 14.20 -50.10 15.84
N LEU A 469 15.41 -49.57 16.05
CA LEU A 469 15.67 -48.30 16.73
C LEU A 469 15.22 -47.06 15.93
N ILE A 470 14.96 -47.23 14.62
CA ILE A 470 14.39 -46.22 13.73
C ILE A 470 13.14 -46.81 13.07
N ARG A 471 12.04 -46.06 13.07
CA ARG A 471 10.78 -46.38 12.39
C ARG A 471 10.30 -45.19 11.58
N VAL A 472 9.53 -45.44 10.53
CA VAL A 472 8.85 -44.38 9.77
C VAL A 472 7.34 -44.64 9.84
N GLN A 473 6.60 -43.69 10.40
CA GLN A 473 5.14 -43.70 10.40
C GLN A 473 4.66 -42.72 9.33
N HIS A 474 3.87 -43.22 8.37
CA HIS A 474 3.20 -42.35 7.40
C HIS A 474 1.79 -42.00 7.90
N ILE A 475 1.43 -40.73 7.79
CA ILE A 475 0.14 -40.18 8.19
C ILE A 475 -0.51 -39.59 6.94
N GLN A 476 -1.68 -40.09 6.58
CA GLN A 476 -2.44 -39.59 5.43
C GLN A 476 -3.54 -38.66 5.91
N VAL A 477 -3.71 -37.55 5.21
CA VAL A 477 -4.91 -36.72 5.28
C VAL A 477 -5.64 -36.81 3.95
N THR A 478 -6.96 -36.95 3.99
CA THR A 478 -7.82 -37.10 2.81
C THR A 478 -8.98 -36.13 2.88
N ASP A 479 -9.21 -35.39 1.80
CA ASP A 479 -10.45 -34.65 1.60
C ASP A 479 -11.58 -35.64 1.27
N LYS A 480 -12.60 -35.72 2.14
CA LYS A 480 -13.71 -36.65 1.97
C LYS A 480 -14.58 -36.36 0.74
N SER A 481 -14.59 -35.13 0.25
CA SER A 481 -15.43 -34.69 -0.86
C SER A 481 -14.81 -35.02 -2.22
N THR A 482 -13.50 -34.87 -2.36
CA THR A 482 -12.77 -35.07 -3.62
C THR A 482 -12.00 -36.40 -3.66
N GLY A 483 -11.66 -36.97 -2.51
CA GLY A 483 -10.79 -38.14 -2.39
C GLY A 483 -9.29 -37.81 -2.52
N GLU A 484 -8.95 -36.55 -2.72
CA GLU A 484 -7.56 -36.07 -2.80
C GLU A 484 -6.85 -36.23 -1.46
N ARG A 485 -5.53 -36.41 -1.49
CA ARG A 485 -4.76 -36.81 -0.30
C ARG A 485 -3.37 -36.20 -0.26
N ALA A 486 -2.88 -36.01 0.97
CA ALA A 486 -1.49 -35.67 1.25
C ALA A 486 -0.94 -36.60 2.34
N ILE A 487 0.38 -36.79 2.35
CA ILE A 487 1.07 -37.68 3.29
C ILE A 487 2.15 -36.90 4.03
N CYS A 488 2.20 -37.07 5.35
CA CYS A 488 3.30 -36.71 6.23
C CYS A 488 4.07 -37.98 6.62
N SER A 489 5.40 -37.90 6.70
CA SER A 489 6.24 -38.96 7.24
C SER A 489 6.89 -38.53 8.54
N VAL A 490 6.69 -39.33 9.59
CA VAL A 490 7.33 -39.14 10.90
C VAL A 490 8.42 -40.18 11.09
N VAL A 491 9.67 -39.74 11.16
CA VAL A 491 10.83 -40.57 11.48
C VAL A 491 10.98 -40.62 13.00
N ILE A 492 10.74 -41.80 13.58
CA ILE A 492 10.73 -42.05 15.03
C ILE A 492 12.05 -42.72 15.40
N MET A 493 12.81 -42.12 16.32
CA MET A 493 14.13 -42.59 16.74
C MET A 493 14.18 -42.78 18.25
N ASP A 494 14.88 -43.83 18.70
CA ASP A 494 15.15 -44.04 20.12
C ASP A 494 16.39 -43.28 20.61
N TRP A 495 17.36 -43.04 19.73
CA TRP A 495 18.66 -42.46 20.07
C TRP A 495 19.14 -41.45 19.01
N PRO A 496 20.00 -40.48 19.39
CA PRO A 496 20.58 -39.50 18.48
C PRO A 496 21.81 -40.05 17.75
N ALA A 497 21.92 -39.80 16.43
CA ALA A 497 23.00 -40.32 15.57
C ALA A 497 24.44 -40.15 16.13
N ASP A 498 25.28 -41.19 15.96
CA ASP A 498 26.69 -41.23 16.38
C ASP A 498 27.61 -41.15 15.16
N LEU A 499 27.24 -41.79 14.05
CA LEU A 499 27.93 -41.64 12.76
C LEU A 499 27.43 -40.39 12.03
N VAL A 500 28.37 -39.59 11.51
CA VAL A 500 28.11 -38.41 10.69
C VAL A 500 28.05 -38.86 9.23
N ILE A 501 26.84 -38.97 8.69
CA ILE A 501 26.61 -39.23 7.27
C ILE A 501 26.63 -37.90 6.52
N GLU A 502 27.34 -37.85 5.38
CA GLU A 502 27.44 -36.69 4.50
C GLU A 502 26.95 -37.05 3.08
N PRO A 503 25.92 -36.36 2.54
CA PRO A 503 25.10 -35.35 3.22
C PRO A 503 24.19 -35.97 4.30
N GLY A 504 23.98 -35.29 5.43
CA GLY A 504 23.11 -35.78 6.52
C GLY A 504 21.62 -35.54 6.29
N HIS A 505 21.29 -34.62 5.38
CA HIS A 505 19.94 -34.35 4.91
C HIS A 505 20.01 -33.91 3.45
N VAL A 506 19.06 -34.38 2.65
CA VAL A 506 18.86 -33.97 1.26
C VAL A 506 17.40 -33.54 1.11
N GLY A 507 17.18 -32.24 1.10
CA GLY A 507 15.86 -31.64 0.93
C GLY A 507 15.42 -31.55 -0.54
N GLN A 508 14.11 -31.64 -0.78
CA GLN A 508 13.47 -31.34 -2.06
C GLN A 508 14.10 -32.04 -3.28
N LEU A 509 14.46 -33.32 -3.14
CA LEU A 509 15.06 -34.09 -4.22
C LEU A 509 14.01 -34.41 -5.30
N GLN A 510 14.36 -34.14 -6.56
CA GLN A 510 13.64 -34.73 -7.70
C GLN A 510 13.96 -36.22 -7.77
N SER A 511 12.91 -37.05 -7.75
CA SER A 511 13.00 -38.51 -7.77
C SER A 511 13.87 -38.98 -8.96
N GLY A 512 14.70 -40.01 -8.75
CA GLY A 512 15.61 -40.58 -9.76
C GLY A 512 17.03 -39.98 -9.84
N VAL A 513 17.34 -38.90 -9.12
CA VAL A 513 18.72 -38.35 -9.03
C VAL A 513 19.56 -39.17 -8.04
N PRO A 514 20.69 -39.80 -8.45
CA PRO A 514 21.55 -40.54 -7.54
C PRO A 514 22.25 -39.63 -6.51
N ILE A 515 22.35 -40.09 -5.27
CA ILE A 515 23.04 -39.39 -4.18
C ILE A 515 24.13 -40.30 -3.63
N ASN A 516 25.34 -39.76 -3.48
CA ASN A 516 26.44 -40.44 -2.84
C ASN A 516 26.49 -40.06 -1.36
N PHE A 517 26.35 -41.05 -0.48
CA PHE A 517 26.54 -40.89 0.96
C PHE A 517 27.90 -41.39 1.39
N SER A 518 28.49 -40.72 2.38
CA SER A 518 29.75 -41.11 3.00
C SER A 518 29.67 -40.92 4.51
N VAL A 519 30.55 -41.59 5.27
CA VAL A 519 30.63 -41.41 6.74
C VAL A 519 31.95 -40.72 7.06
N SER A 520 31.90 -39.52 7.64
CA SER A 520 33.10 -38.70 7.83
C SER A 520 33.83 -38.95 9.15
N ASN A 521 33.18 -39.59 10.13
CA ASN A 521 33.73 -39.86 11.46
C ASN A 521 33.97 -41.36 11.75
N SER A 522 34.12 -42.18 10.70
CA SER A 522 34.52 -43.59 10.81
C SER A 522 35.42 -44.00 9.64
N ASN A 523 36.41 -44.85 9.93
CA ASN A 523 37.29 -45.46 8.92
C ASN A 523 37.01 -46.97 8.76
N ARG A 524 35.92 -47.48 9.38
CA ARG A 524 35.53 -48.89 9.32
C ARG A 524 34.64 -49.15 8.10
N PRO A 525 34.51 -50.40 7.63
CA PRO A 525 33.52 -50.77 6.62
C PRO A 525 32.11 -50.37 7.07
N ILE A 526 31.35 -49.73 6.19
CA ILE A 526 30.00 -49.26 6.48
C ILE A 526 28.98 -50.22 5.86
N LYS A 527 28.01 -50.66 6.66
CA LYS A 527 26.82 -51.35 6.19
C LYS A 527 25.71 -50.34 5.95
N TRP A 528 25.20 -50.31 4.74
CA TRP A 528 24.14 -49.38 4.34
C TRP A 528 22.78 -50.06 4.43
N SER A 529 21.75 -49.35 4.87
CA SER A 529 20.37 -49.81 4.75
C SER A 529 19.43 -48.61 4.57
N MET A 530 18.17 -48.86 4.26
CA MET A 530 17.20 -47.81 4.00
C MET A 530 15.80 -48.16 4.51
N LEU A 531 15.06 -47.13 4.93
CA LEU A 531 13.63 -47.18 5.25
C LEU A 531 12.90 -46.21 4.33
N GLY A 532 12.26 -46.74 3.30
CA GLY A 532 11.59 -45.95 2.26
C GLY A 532 11.63 -46.64 0.90
N GLU A 533 11.45 -45.85 -0.15
CA GLU A 533 11.49 -46.30 -1.55
C GLU A 533 12.87 -46.05 -2.19
N GLY A 534 13.20 -46.77 -3.27
CA GLY A 534 14.51 -46.71 -3.93
C GLY A 534 15.43 -47.89 -3.63
N ASN A 535 16.72 -47.75 -3.97
CA ASN A 535 17.76 -48.75 -3.73
C ASN A 535 19.08 -48.10 -3.30
N ILE A 536 19.78 -48.70 -2.33
CA ILE A 536 21.12 -48.26 -1.92
C ILE A 536 22.16 -49.33 -2.23
N ASP A 537 23.23 -48.92 -2.91
CA ASP A 537 24.38 -49.77 -3.21
C ASP A 537 25.23 -49.96 -1.95
N GLN A 538 25.42 -51.22 -1.56
CA GLN A 538 26.09 -51.60 -0.31
C GLN A 538 27.59 -51.33 -0.32
N ASP A 539 28.23 -51.34 -1.49
CA ASP A 539 29.68 -51.21 -1.62
C ASP A 539 30.09 -49.74 -1.73
N THR A 540 29.23 -48.91 -2.32
CA THR A 540 29.53 -47.51 -2.66
C THR A 540 28.80 -46.49 -1.78
N GLY A 541 27.70 -46.84 -1.13
CA GLY A 541 26.84 -45.89 -0.42
C GLY A 541 26.02 -44.99 -1.35
N THR A 542 25.95 -45.32 -2.64
CA THR A 542 25.14 -44.59 -3.62
C THR A 542 23.68 -45.00 -3.50
N TYR A 543 22.82 -44.06 -3.14
CA TYR A 543 21.37 -44.21 -3.13
C TYR A 543 20.77 -43.74 -4.46
N ILE A 544 19.86 -44.53 -4.99
CA ILE A 544 19.10 -44.24 -6.21
C ILE A 544 17.61 -44.26 -5.84
N PRO A 545 16.92 -43.11 -5.85
CA PRO A 545 15.47 -43.08 -5.63
C PRO A 545 14.72 -43.73 -6.79
N ASN A 546 13.47 -44.13 -6.56
CA ASN A 546 12.56 -44.51 -7.65
C ASN A 546 12.35 -43.32 -8.60
N GLU A 547 11.91 -43.55 -9.84
CA GLU A 547 11.54 -42.46 -10.76
C GLU A 547 10.32 -41.67 -10.29
N GLU A 548 9.42 -42.33 -9.55
CA GLU A 548 8.28 -41.71 -8.87
C GLU A 548 8.22 -42.26 -7.44
N SER A 549 8.28 -41.36 -6.45
CA SER A 549 8.16 -41.73 -5.04
C SER A 549 6.75 -41.45 -4.53
N THR A 550 6.13 -42.40 -3.83
CA THR A 550 4.78 -42.29 -3.25
C THR A 550 4.80 -41.84 -1.79
N VAL A 551 5.96 -41.87 -1.15
CA VAL A 551 6.16 -41.42 0.24
C VAL A 551 7.02 -40.14 0.30
N PRO A 552 6.84 -39.27 1.31
CA PRO A 552 7.60 -38.02 1.42
C PRO A 552 9.10 -38.16 1.70
N VAL A 553 9.55 -39.25 2.32
CA VAL A 553 10.92 -39.37 2.84
C VAL A 553 11.44 -40.79 2.70
N CYS A 554 12.74 -40.91 2.45
CA CYS A 554 13.53 -42.12 2.66
C CYS A 554 14.61 -41.85 3.72
N VAL A 555 14.78 -42.76 4.66
CA VAL A 555 15.84 -42.68 5.67
C VAL A 555 16.96 -43.63 5.27
N ILE A 556 18.16 -43.09 5.07
CA ILE A 556 19.39 -43.86 4.84
C ILE A 556 20.03 -44.11 6.19
N ILE A 557 20.48 -45.34 6.42
CA ILE A 557 21.07 -45.78 7.69
C ILE A 557 22.46 -46.35 7.39
N ALA A 558 23.43 -45.93 8.19
CA ALA A 558 24.80 -46.45 8.18
C ALA A 558 25.10 -47.12 9.52
N ASP A 559 25.77 -48.26 9.50
CA ASP A 559 26.27 -49.00 10.67
C ASP A 559 27.74 -49.40 10.44
N ASP A 560 28.60 -49.30 11.45
CA ASP A 560 30.04 -49.60 11.33
C ASP A 560 30.50 -50.89 12.04
N ASP A 561 29.55 -51.77 12.37
CA ASP A 561 29.73 -53.04 13.11
C ASP A 561 30.26 -52.87 14.56
N ASP A 562 30.23 -51.65 15.14
CA ASP A 562 30.68 -51.34 16.51
C ASP A 562 29.56 -50.79 17.42
N GLU A 563 28.31 -51.15 17.14
CA GLU A 563 27.11 -50.58 17.79
C GLU A 563 26.95 -49.07 17.56
N ARG A 564 27.69 -48.47 16.61
CA ARG A 564 27.48 -47.08 16.17
C ARG A 564 26.69 -47.08 14.87
N ALA A 565 25.60 -46.33 14.88
CA ALA A 565 24.82 -46.08 13.69
C ALA A 565 24.77 -44.57 13.39
N GLY A 566 24.33 -44.25 12.18
CA GLY A 566 23.94 -42.90 11.77
C GLY A 566 22.76 -42.98 10.82
N TYR A 567 22.10 -41.85 10.60
CA TYR A 567 21.05 -41.75 9.61
C TYR A 567 21.16 -40.45 8.82
N ALA A 568 20.68 -40.50 7.58
CA ALA A 568 20.45 -39.36 6.73
C ALA A 568 19.01 -39.39 6.21
N MET A 569 18.42 -38.21 6.01
CA MET A 569 17.04 -38.08 5.54
C MET A 569 17.02 -37.53 4.13
N VAL A 570 16.33 -38.21 3.22
CA VAL A 570 16.12 -37.78 1.84
C VAL A 570 14.65 -37.46 1.66
N GLU A 571 14.33 -36.18 1.45
CA GLU A 571 12.96 -35.72 1.18
C GLU A 571 12.72 -35.61 -0.31
N PHE A 572 11.62 -36.18 -0.80
CA PHE A 572 11.22 -36.11 -2.21
C PHE A 572 10.29 -34.94 -2.45
N VAL A 573 10.35 -34.26 -3.59
CA VAL A 573 9.30 -33.28 -3.98
C VAL A 573 7.97 -34.03 -4.22
N PRO A 574 6.79 -33.45 -3.90
CA PRO A 574 5.51 -34.08 -4.24
C PRO A 574 5.35 -34.13 -5.77
N THR A 575 5.66 -35.27 -6.40
CA THR A 575 5.52 -35.45 -7.86
C THR A 575 4.08 -35.71 -8.24
N HIS A 576 3.53 -34.89 -9.15
CA HIS A 576 2.34 -35.19 -9.95
C HIS A 576 2.69 -34.96 -11.42
N GLY A 577 3.30 -35.95 -12.07
CA GLY A 577 3.63 -35.90 -13.50
C GLY A 577 5.12 -35.71 -13.83
N ALA A 578 5.43 -35.93 -15.10
CA ALA A 578 6.79 -35.92 -15.62
C ALA A 578 7.52 -34.64 -15.24
N ALA A 579 8.72 -34.79 -14.67
CA ALA A 579 9.60 -33.68 -14.33
C ALA A 579 9.82 -32.80 -15.57
N VAL A 580 9.10 -31.68 -15.65
CA VAL A 580 9.48 -30.63 -16.59
C VAL A 580 10.49 -29.77 -15.86
N PRO A 581 11.74 -29.66 -16.35
CA PRO A 581 12.75 -28.78 -15.78
C PRO A 581 12.35 -27.33 -16.05
N HIS A 582 11.41 -26.80 -15.26
CA HIS A 582 10.99 -25.40 -15.34
C HIS A 582 11.61 -24.53 -14.26
N LYS A 583 12.50 -25.10 -13.42
CA LYS A 583 13.30 -24.38 -12.43
C LYS A 583 14.67 -24.02 -13.03
N GLN A 584 14.67 -23.40 -14.20
CA GLN A 584 15.86 -22.73 -14.71
C GLN A 584 15.56 -21.23 -14.75
N GLY A 585 15.88 -20.53 -13.66
CA GLY A 585 16.08 -19.10 -13.72
C GLY A 585 17.17 -18.77 -14.75
N TRP A 586 17.16 -17.53 -15.21
CA TRP A 586 18.17 -17.07 -16.17
C TRP A 586 19.55 -17.01 -15.50
N THR A 587 20.60 -17.29 -16.26
CA THR A 587 22.00 -17.21 -15.80
C THR A 587 22.71 -15.94 -16.29
N ASP A 588 22.26 -15.37 -17.41
CA ASP A 588 22.68 -14.08 -17.94
C ASP A 588 21.51 -13.45 -18.71
N LEU A 589 21.63 -12.16 -19.03
CA LEU A 589 20.67 -11.37 -19.78
C LEU A 589 21.21 -11.08 -21.19
N ALA A 590 20.42 -11.43 -22.20
CA ALA A 590 20.68 -11.06 -23.59
C ALA A 590 20.52 -9.54 -23.80
N THR A 591 19.43 -9.00 -23.25
CA THR A 591 19.12 -7.57 -23.28
C THR A 591 19.08 -7.04 -21.86
N PHE A 592 19.82 -5.97 -21.58
CA PHE A 592 19.69 -5.18 -20.36
C PHE A 592 20.03 -3.73 -20.66
N GLU A 593 19.04 -3.01 -21.16
CA GLU A 593 19.19 -1.70 -21.81
C GLU A 593 18.34 -0.64 -21.13
N LEU A 594 18.80 0.61 -21.20
CA LEU A 594 18.04 1.78 -20.77
C LEU A 594 17.73 2.64 -21.99
N VAL A 595 16.49 3.06 -22.12
CA VAL A 595 16.03 3.89 -23.23
C VAL A 595 15.30 5.10 -22.67
N VAL A 596 15.78 6.30 -22.99
CA VAL A 596 15.04 7.54 -22.71
C VAL A 596 13.87 7.65 -23.68
N ILE A 597 12.67 7.85 -23.13
CA ILE A 597 11.45 8.05 -23.90
C ILE A 597 11.16 9.55 -24.02
N GLY A 598 11.19 10.06 -25.24
CA GLY A 598 10.93 11.47 -25.53
C GLY A 598 12.15 12.36 -25.26
N HIS A 599 12.32 12.81 -24.02
CA HIS A 599 13.30 13.85 -23.65
C HIS A 599 14.26 13.36 -22.57
N ASP A 600 15.56 13.61 -22.76
CA ASP A 600 16.64 13.32 -21.80
C ASP A 600 16.91 14.48 -20.83
N THR A 601 16.10 15.53 -20.89
CA THR A 601 16.29 16.76 -20.13
C THR A 601 15.03 17.12 -19.35
N CYS A 602 15.17 17.77 -18.20
CA CYS A 602 14.06 18.38 -17.47
C CYS A 602 14.51 19.67 -16.77
N TYR A 603 13.57 20.46 -16.26
CA TYR A 603 13.87 21.49 -15.28
C TYR A 603 14.10 20.89 -13.89
N ALA A 604 15.08 21.43 -13.18
CA ALA A 604 15.40 21.14 -11.79
C ALA A 604 14.36 21.76 -10.82
N ASN A 605 13.07 21.59 -11.11
CA ASN A 605 11.95 22.17 -10.36
C ASN A 605 11.27 21.15 -9.43
N GLY A 606 11.70 19.89 -9.46
CA GLY A 606 11.18 18.78 -8.68
C GLY A 606 9.98 18.07 -9.30
N TRP A 607 9.34 18.65 -10.32
CA TRP A 607 8.05 18.18 -10.83
C TRP A 607 8.12 17.68 -12.28
N GLN A 608 8.98 18.25 -13.12
CA GLN A 608 9.10 17.78 -14.50
C GLN A 608 9.87 16.45 -14.55
N GLN A 609 9.34 15.50 -15.34
CA GLN A 609 9.84 14.12 -15.39
C GLN A 609 10.64 13.83 -16.66
N ILE A 610 11.70 13.03 -16.52
CA ILE A 610 12.36 12.30 -17.62
C ILE A 610 11.87 10.85 -17.58
N GLU A 611 11.31 10.37 -18.68
CA GLU A 611 10.82 8.99 -18.78
C GLU A 611 11.94 8.07 -19.28
N VAL A 612 12.25 7.02 -18.51
CA VAL A 612 13.25 6.01 -18.84
C VAL A 612 12.60 4.63 -18.81
N GLU A 613 12.74 3.90 -19.91
CA GLU A 613 12.32 2.51 -20.05
C GLU A 613 13.54 1.60 -19.88
N VAL A 614 13.47 0.68 -18.92
CA VAL A 614 14.41 -0.41 -18.77
C VAL A 614 13.88 -1.61 -19.53
N ARG A 615 14.69 -2.20 -20.41
CA ARG A 615 14.37 -3.40 -21.18
C ARG A 615 15.26 -4.54 -20.72
N VAL A 616 14.64 -5.68 -20.42
CA VAL A 616 15.34 -6.89 -19.99
C VAL A 616 14.84 -8.09 -20.78
N GLU A 617 15.77 -8.91 -21.22
CA GLU A 617 15.51 -10.19 -21.87
C GLU A 617 16.56 -11.18 -21.39
N ALA A 618 16.11 -12.31 -20.87
CA ALA A 618 17.00 -13.36 -20.42
C ALA A 618 17.66 -14.05 -21.62
N GLN A 619 18.90 -14.52 -21.44
CA GLN A 619 19.60 -15.24 -22.49
C GLN A 619 19.01 -16.64 -22.66
N THR A 620 18.66 -17.02 -23.88
CA THR A 620 18.28 -18.39 -24.22
C THR A 620 19.50 -19.32 -24.08
N VAL A 621 19.39 -20.36 -23.25
CA VAL A 621 20.41 -21.40 -23.07
C VAL A 621 19.83 -22.74 -23.50
N GLY A 622 20.48 -23.43 -24.45
CA GLY A 622 20.05 -24.77 -24.89
C GLY A 622 18.72 -24.83 -25.65
N GLY A 623 18.20 -23.70 -26.15
CA GLY A 623 16.91 -23.63 -26.87
C GLY A 623 15.68 -23.57 -25.96
N GLN A 624 15.86 -23.38 -24.65
CA GLN A 624 14.79 -23.01 -23.73
C GLN A 624 14.89 -21.53 -23.38
N ASP A 625 13.79 -20.80 -23.60
CA ASP A 625 13.70 -19.39 -23.25
C ASP A 625 13.45 -19.24 -21.76
N ALA A 626 14.43 -18.70 -21.03
CA ALA A 626 14.21 -18.20 -19.69
C ALA A 626 13.45 -16.87 -19.78
N ILE A 627 12.55 -16.59 -18.83
CA ILE A 627 11.77 -15.35 -18.80
C ILE A 627 12.03 -14.67 -17.45
N VAL A 628 12.41 -13.38 -17.48
CA VAL A 628 12.57 -12.57 -16.26
C VAL A 628 11.20 -12.41 -15.59
N SER A 629 11.12 -12.75 -14.30
CA SER A 629 9.88 -12.79 -13.52
C SER A 629 9.43 -11.43 -12.99
N ASP A 630 8.15 -11.29 -12.61
CA ASP A 630 7.65 -10.03 -12.04
C ASP A 630 8.29 -9.72 -10.67
N ALA A 631 8.66 -10.74 -9.90
CA ALA A 631 9.44 -10.60 -8.67
C ALA A 631 10.85 -10.04 -8.95
N GLU A 632 11.53 -10.51 -9.99
CA GLU A 632 12.83 -9.95 -10.38
C GLU A 632 12.69 -8.52 -10.93
N LEU A 633 11.67 -8.26 -11.75
CA LEU A 633 11.38 -6.90 -12.24
C LEU A 633 11.00 -5.92 -11.11
N ALA A 634 10.47 -6.42 -10.00
CA ALA A 634 10.23 -5.60 -8.82
C ALA A 634 11.55 -5.05 -8.28
N THR A 635 12.62 -5.86 -8.23
CA THR A 635 13.97 -5.50 -7.71
C THR A 635 14.68 -4.40 -8.49
N LEU A 636 14.19 -4.04 -9.68
CA LEU A 636 14.82 -3.04 -10.53
C LEU A 636 14.98 -1.69 -9.84
N GLN A 637 16.23 -1.25 -9.75
CA GLN A 637 16.64 0.03 -9.19
C GLN A 637 17.50 0.81 -10.18
N LEU A 638 17.30 2.12 -10.25
CA LEU A 638 18.17 3.01 -11.01
C LEU A 638 19.32 3.50 -10.12
N MET A 639 20.54 3.50 -10.67
CA MET A 639 21.77 3.83 -9.97
C MET A 639 22.55 4.89 -10.76
N VAL A 640 23.40 5.64 -10.06
CA VAL A 640 24.21 6.72 -10.64
C VAL A 640 25.65 6.24 -10.86
N MET A 641 26.22 6.46 -12.05
CA MET A 641 27.62 6.12 -12.33
C MET A 641 28.58 6.88 -11.41
N GLY A 642 29.58 6.16 -10.89
CA GLY A 642 30.57 6.70 -9.94
C GLY A 642 30.06 6.82 -8.50
N SER A 643 28.83 6.38 -8.22
CA SER A 643 28.26 6.24 -6.87
C SER A 643 27.71 4.84 -6.68
N ASP A 644 27.81 4.32 -5.45
CA ASP A 644 27.10 3.09 -5.06
C ASP A 644 25.64 3.37 -4.63
N ASN A 645 25.16 4.62 -4.77
CA ASN A 645 23.82 5.02 -4.35
C ASN A 645 22.79 4.72 -5.43
N THR A 646 21.70 4.09 -5.02
CA THR A 646 20.45 3.99 -5.77
C THR A 646 19.72 5.32 -5.74
N LEU A 647 19.06 5.71 -6.84
CA LEU A 647 18.13 6.83 -6.81
C LEU A 647 16.95 6.50 -5.88
N PRO A 648 16.61 7.37 -4.93
CA PRO A 648 15.51 7.11 -4.01
C PRO A 648 14.17 7.15 -4.73
N PHE A 649 13.23 6.31 -4.31
CA PHE A 649 11.86 6.39 -4.78
C PHE A 649 11.08 7.48 -4.06
N LEU A 650 10.27 8.21 -4.82
CA LEU A 650 9.17 9.00 -4.25
C LEU A 650 8.19 8.05 -3.55
N GLN A 651 7.54 8.56 -2.50
CA GLN A 651 6.43 7.82 -1.90
C GLN A 651 5.29 7.67 -2.92
N ALA A 652 4.49 6.61 -2.81
CA ALA A 652 3.46 6.28 -3.80
C ALA A 652 2.45 7.43 -4.07
N HIS A 653 2.30 8.37 -3.13
CA HIS A 653 1.39 9.51 -3.22
C HIS A 653 2.06 10.84 -3.62
N GLU A 654 3.40 10.88 -3.78
CA GLU A 654 4.12 12.08 -4.18
C GLU A 654 4.23 12.17 -5.71
N GLY A 655 3.74 13.27 -6.27
CA GLY A 655 3.83 13.54 -7.72
C GLY A 655 5.15 14.17 -8.15
N GLY A 656 6.03 14.53 -7.22
CA GLY A 656 7.30 15.21 -7.47
C GLY A 656 8.07 15.42 -6.18
N ILE A 657 9.22 16.09 -6.28
CA ILE A 657 10.10 16.41 -5.14
C ILE A 657 9.74 17.77 -4.55
N GLY A 658 9.19 17.77 -3.33
CA GLY A 658 8.92 18.98 -2.55
C GLY A 658 10.19 19.75 -2.16
N LYS A 659 10.05 21.04 -1.83
CA LYS A 659 11.18 21.87 -1.36
C LYS A 659 11.78 21.36 -0.05
N GLU A 660 10.95 20.80 0.81
CA GLU A 660 11.32 20.35 2.17
C GLU A 660 11.86 18.92 2.23
N SER A 661 11.83 18.16 1.11
CA SER A 661 12.20 16.74 1.11
C SER A 661 13.70 16.49 1.33
N GLY A 662 14.55 17.48 1.03
CA GLY A 662 16.00 17.33 0.97
C GLY A 662 16.52 16.44 -0.17
N MET A 663 15.65 15.87 -1.00
CA MET A 663 16.06 15.04 -2.14
C MET A 663 16.47 15.91 -3.33
N GLU A 664 17.60 15.57 -3.95
CA GLU A 664 18.06 16.24 -5.17
C GLU A 664 17.53 15.55 -6.43
N TRP A 665 17.47 14.23 -6.41
CA TRP A 665 16.96 13.37 -7.47
C TRP A 665 16.10 12.27 -6.87
N ALA A 666 15.03 11.89 -7.55
CA ALA A 666 14.14 10.81 -7.13
C ALA A 666 13.50 10.13 -8.34
N VAL A 667 12.92 8.94 -8.12
CA VAL A 667 12.24 8.17 -9.16
C VAL A 667 10.83 7.77 -8.75
N SER A 668 9.91 7.67 -9.70
CA SER A 668 8.57 7.10 -9.51
C SER A 668 8.23 6.08 -10.60
N ARG A 669 7.25 5.22 -10.35
CA ARG A 669 6.69 4.27 -11.34
C ARG A 669 5.52 4.86 -12.15
N SER A 670 5.02 6.04 -11.76
CA SER A 670 3.89 6.73 -12.38
C SER A 670 4.25 8.11 -12.91
N ARG A 671 3.58 8.47 -14.02
CA ARG A 671 3.63 9.79 -14.64
C ARG A 671 2.75 10.77 -13.85
N ASN A 672 3.18 12.01 -13.72
CA ASN A 672 2.37 13.08 -13.12
C ASN A 672 1.68 13.97 -14.18
N ASP A 673 0.92 14.96 -13.73
CA ASP A 673 0.16 15.87 -14.60
C ASP A 673 1.01 17.00 -15.21
N VAL A 674 2.34 16.99 -15.06
CA VAL A 674 3.23 18.02 -15.59
C VAL A 674 3.54 17.73 -17.05
N ASP A 675 3.53 18.76 -17.89
CA ASP A 675 3.89 18.63 -19.30
C ASP A 675 5.38 18.29 -19.43
N PRO A 676 5.73 17.39 -20.38
CA PRO A 676 7.13 17.12 -20.67
C PRO A 676 7.84 18.40 -21.18
N PRO A 677 9.18 18.38 -21.21
CA PRO A 677 9.98 19.48 -21.76
C PRO A 677 9.53 19.88 -23.18
N SER A 678 9.68 21.15 -23.55
CA SER A 678 9.27 21.65 -24.86
C SER A 678 10.12 21.08 -26.02
N THR A 679 9.48 20.91 -27.18
CA THR A 679 10.03 20.31 -28.42
C THR A 679 11.21 21.04 -29.08
N SER A 680 11.64 22.21 -28.57
CA SER A 680 12.83 22.91 -29.06
C SER A 680 14.15 22.29 -28.63
N ASP A 681 14.12 21.38 -27.66
CA ASP A 681 15.26 20.57 -27.24
C ASP A 681 15.20 19.21 -27.93
N THR A 682 16.27 18.85 -28.65
CA THR A 682 16.47 17.64 -29.46
C THR A 682 15.63 16.45 -29.00
N ALA A 683 14.45 16.28 -29.59
CA ALA A 683 13.67 15.07 -29.41
C ALA A 683 14.46 13.92 -30.06
N VAL A 684 14.93 12.98 -29.25
CA VAL A 684 15.45 11.73 -29.79
C VAL A 684 14.22 10.89 -30.09
N ALA A 685 13.87 10.78 -31.37
CA ALA A 685 12.85 9.83 -31.81
C ALA A 685 13.39 8.42 -31.57
N ALA A 686 13.15 7.87 -30.38
CA ALA A 686 13.35 6.45 -30.14
C ALA A 686 12.27 5.71 -30.94
N SER A 687 12.67 5.03 -32.03
CA SER A 687 11.83 4.01 -32.63
C SER A 687 11.54 2.96 -31.56
N VAL A 688 10.26 2.76 -31.20
CA VAL A 688 9.86 1.61 -30.39
C VAL A 688 10.20 0.36 -31.20
N PRO A 689 11.20 -0.46 -30.82
CA PRO A 689 11.51 -1.66 -31.57
C PRO A 689 10.32 -2.62 -31.49
N VAL A 690 10.12 -3.37 -32.58
CA VAL A 690 9.24 -4.54 -32.59
C VAL A 690 9.72 -5.46 -31.46
N LEU A 691 8.82 -5.81 -30.52
CA LEU A 691 9.15 -6.67 -29.40
C LEU A 691 9.70 -8.01 -29.89
N GLY A 692 10.81 -8.45 -29.30
CA GLY A 692 11.09 -9.88 -29.20
C GLY A 692 10.08 -10.50 -28.24
N ASP A 693 9.65 -11.74 -28.50
CA ASP A 693 8.54 -12.38 -27.79
C ASP A 693 8.76 -12.48 -26.25
N ASN A 694 10.01 -12.38 -25.76
CA ASN A 694 10.37 -12.51 -24.35
C ASN A 694 10.92 -11.21 -23.69
N GLU A 695 10.97 -10.10 -24.41
CA GLU A 695 11.46 -8.83 -23.86
C GLU A 695 10.46 -8.25 -22.84
N ARG A 696 10.92 -7.93 -21.63
CA ARG A 696 10.12 -7.28 -20.57
C ARG A 696 10.55 -5.83 -20.40
N ARG A 697 9.58 -4.93 -20.13
CA ARG A 697 9.81 -3.48 -20.04
C ARG A 697 9.27 -2.92 -18.73
N VAL A 698 10.04 -2.03 -18.13
CA VAL A 698 9.66 -1.30 -16.91
C VAL A 698 9.96 0.18 -17.09
N ARG A 699 9.00 1.04 -16.78
CA ARG A 699 9.15 2.50 -16.90
C ARG A 699 9.42 3.13 -15.55
N PHE A 700 10.34 4.10 -15.57
CA PHE A 700 10.69 4.96 -14.48
C PHE A 700 10.53 6.42 -14.91
N PHE A 701 10.10 7.25 -13.98
CA PHE A 701 10.01 8.70 -14.16
C PHE A 701 10.97 9.37 -13.18
N ILE A 702 11.98 10.02 -13.73
CA ILE A 702 13.07 10.65 -12.96
C ILE A 702 12.75 12.12 -12.75
N HIS A 703 12.88 12.57 -11.49
CA HIS A 703 12.64 13.93 -11.04
C HIS A 703 13.94 14.55 -10.54
N SER A 704 14.07 15.87 -10.64
CA SER A 704 15.25 16.58 -10.15
C SER A 704 14.94 17.95 -9.58
N ARG A 705 15.65 18.31 -8.49
CA ARG A 705 15.76 19.67 -7.93
C ARG A 705 17.16 20.26 -8.08
N GLN A 706 18.10 19.51 -8.66
CA GLN A 706 19.48 19.91 -8.80
C GLN A 706 19.86 19.98 -10.28
N ALA A 707 20.33 21.15 -10.74
CA ALA A 707 20.70 21.36 -12.14
C ALA A 707 22.04 20.69 -12.49
N THR A 708 22.02 19.37 -12.65
CA THR A 708 23.18 18.53 -12.95
C THR A 708 22.86 17.51 -14.04
N THR A 709 23.89 16.89 -14.60
CA THR A 709 23.75 15.73 -15.50
C THR A 709 24.16 14.48 -14.75
N LEU A 710 23.35 13.43 -14.82
CA LEU A 710 23.67 12.10 -14.31
C LEU A 710 23.82 11.12 -15.47
N GLU A 711 24.83 10.25 -15.41
CA GLU A 711 24.87 9.03 -16.19
C GLU A 711 24.30 7.91 -15.30
N ILE A 712 23.21 7.28 -15.74
CA ILE A 712 22.47 6.29 -14.95
C ILE A 712 22.50 4.91 -15.59
N TYR A 713 22.37 3.89 -14.75
CA TYR A 713 22.25 2.49 -15.12
C TYR A 713 21.23 1.80 -14.21
N ALA A 714 20.86 0.55 -14.51
CA ALA A 714 19.93 -0.24 -13.71
C ALA A 714 20.62 -1.46 -13.10
N GLY A 715 20.19 -1.83 -11.89
CA GLY A 715 20.49 -3.11 -11.25
C GLY A 715 19.23 -3.97 -11.17
N ILE A 716 19.36 -5.28 -11.37
CA ILE A 716 18.30 -6.28 -11.15
C ILE A 716 18.87 -7.44 -10.34
N GLN A 717 18.10 -7.95 -9.39
CA GLN A 717 18.47 -9.11 -8.59
C GLN A 717 17.79 -10.36 -9.16
N ASN A 718 18.58 -11.41 -9.35
CA ASN A 718 18.10 -12.73 -9.78
C ASN A 718 17.38 -13.43 -8.61
N ALA A 719 16.19 -14.00 -8.84
CA ALA A 719 15.37 -14.56 -7.77
C ALA A 719 15.94 -15.86 -7.18
N ASP A 720 16.70 -16.64 -7.96
CA ASP A 720 17.23 -17.93 -7.53
C ASP A 720 18.60 -17.80 -6.84
N SER A 721 19.49 -16.98 -7.41
CA SER A 721 20.87 -16.81 -6.92
C SER A 721 21.05 -15.62 -5.98
N HIS A 722 20.07 -14.71 -5.93
CA HIS A 722 20.15 -13.43 -5.24
C HIS A 722 21.31 -12.53 -5.69
N ALA A 723 21.97 -12.88 -6.80
CA ALA A 723 23.03 -12.08 -7.37
C ALA A 723 22.47 -10.85 -8.08
N TRP A 724 23.14 -9.72 -7.90
CA TRP A 724 22.86 -8.50 -8.65
C TRP A 724 23.56 -8.53 -10.01
N THR A 725 22.79 -8.26 -11.05
CA THR A 725 23.27 -8.00 -12.41
C THR A 725 23.04 -6.53 -12.73
N TYR A 726 23.99 -5.90 -13.44
CA TYR A 726 23.96 -4.47 -13.72
C TYR A 726 24.02 -4.21 -15.23
N SER A 727 23.17 -3.30 -15.70
CA SER A 727 23.12 -2.93 -17.13
C SER A 727 24.41 -2.25 -17.58
N LYS A 728 25.16 -1.59 -16.68
CA LYS A 728 26.41 -0.87 -17.00
C LYS A 728 27.50 -1.73 -17.66
N GLU A 729 27.40 -3.05 -17.53
CA GLU A 729 28.30 -4.02 -18.15
C GLU A 729 27.96 -4.28 -19.64
N LYS A 730 26.78 -3.85 -20.10
CA LYS A 730 26.35 -3.89 -21.50
C LYS A 730 26.52 -2.51 -22.14
N LYS A 731 26.74 -2.47 -23.46
CA LYS A 731 27.03 -1.23 -24.20
C LYS A 731 25.89 -0.21 -24.15
N GLU A 732 24.64 -0.66 -24.34
CA GLU A 732 23.43 0.17 -24.34
C GLU A 732 22.74 0.21 -22.95
N GLY A 733 23.46 -0.19 -21.90
CA GLY A 733 22.92 -0.27 -20.54
C GLY A 733 23.14 0.99 -19.69
N LYS A 734 23.40 2.14 -20.32
CA LYS A 734 23.59 3.44 -19.66
C LYS A 734 22.90 4.54 -20.46
N VAL A 735 22.33 5.52 -19.76
CA VAL A 735 21.78 6.73 -20.39
C VAL A 735 22.18 7.96 -19.60
N ASN A 736 22.31 9.10 -20.30
CA ASN A 736 22.51 10.39 -19.67
C ASN A 736 21.16 11.08 -19.48
N VAL A 737 20.93 11.64 -18.30
CA VAL A 737 19.77 12.46 -17.96
C VAL A 737 20.24 13.79 -17.42
N LYS A 738 19.64 14.89 -17.88
CA LYS A 738 20.14 16.25 -17.60
C LYS A 738 19.06 17.16 -17.05
N ALA A 739 19.26 17.63 -15.83
CA ALA A 739 18.43 18.68 -15.24
C ALA A 739 19.03 20.06 -15.51
N ARG A 740 18.19 20.99 -15.94
CA ARG A 740 18.53 22.40 -16.19
C ARG A 740 18.03 23.28 -15.05
N PRO A 741 18.62 24.45 -14.78
CA PRO A 741 18.13 25.34 -13.74
C PRO A 741 16.65 25.67 -13.93
N ALA A 742 15.87 25.59 -12.84
CA ALA A 742 14.49 26.06 -12.84
C ALA A 742 14.41 27.55 -13.19
N LEU A 743 13.33 27.95 -13.84
CA LEU A 743 13.12 29.35 -14.20
C LEU A 743 12.76 30.20 -12.98
N ASN A 744 13.28 31.42 -12.96
CA ASN A 744 12.83 32.47 -12.04
C ASN A 744 11.84 33.39 -12.77
N PHE A 745 10.84 33.87 -12.04
CA PHE A 745 9.78 34.69 -12.59
C PHE A 745 9.73 36.03 -11.86
N ALA A 746 9.67 37.12 -12.62
CA ALA A 746 9.43 38.47 -12.15
C ALA A 746 7.93 38.81 -12.22
N ARG A 747 7.50 39.83 -11.48
CA ARG A 747 6.08 40.15 -11.31
C ARG A 747 5.38 40.50 -12.63
N GLU A 748 6.09 41.13 -13.55
CA GLU A 748 5.60 41.63 -14.84
C GLU A 748 5.28 40.47 -15.81
N GLN A 749 5.79 39.27 -15.52
CA GLN A 749 5.53 38.07 -16.32
C GLN A 749 4.17 37.44 -16.03
N TYR A 750 3.48 37.86 -14.97
CA TYR A 750 2.18 37.32 -14.58
C TYR A 750 1.05 38.14 -15.19
N GLY A 751 0.21 37.48 -15.99
CA GLY A 751 -0.99 38.05 -16.59
C GLY A 751 -2.11 38.21 -15.56
N PHE A 752 -1.98 39.18 -14.67
CA PHE A 752 -2.95 39.51 -13.62
C PHE A 752 -3.84 40.66 -14.06
N GLU A 753 -5.04 40.35 -14.56
CA GLU A 753 -5.95 41.33 -15.12
C GLU A 753 -7.13 41.63 -14.20
N ARG A 754 -7.61 42.88 -14.25
CA ARG A 754 -8.79 43.36 -13.54
C ARG A 754 -10.00 43.36 -14.47
N VAL A 755 -11.15 42.89 -13.99
CA VAL A 755 -12.39 42.73 -14.75
C VAL A 755 -13.58 43.14 -13.89
N ARG A 756 -14.44 44.02 -14.42
CA ARG A 756 -15.69 44.48 -13.77
C ARG A 756 -16.92 44.00 -14.54
N LEU A 757 -18.04 43.84 -13.85
CA LEU A 757 -19.36 43.59 -14.45
C LEU A 757 -19.80 44.77 -15.33
N VAL A 758 -20.24 44.49 -16.55
CA VAL A 758 -20.79 45.49 -17.47
C VAL A 758 -22.04 46.15 -16.83
N GLY A 759 -22.05 47.48 -16.71
CA GLY A 759 -23.14 48.27 -16.14
C GLY A 759 -22.90 48.80 -14.71
N GLU A 760 -21.96 48.23 -13.94
CA GLU A 760 -21.58 48.81 -12.62
C GLU A 760 -20.71 50.06 -12.78
N SER A 761 -19.94 50.16 -13.86
CA SER A 761 -19.16 51.37 -14.21
C SER A 761 -20.05 52.58 -14.56
N ASP A 762 -21.26 52.34 -15.07
CA ASP A 762 -22.20 53.41 -15.44
C ASP A 762 -22.78 54.13 -14.20
N ALA A 763 -22.62 53.53 -13.01
CA ALA A 763 -22.99 54.14 -11.73
C ALA A 763 -21.88 55.03 -11.15
N SER A 764 -20.70 55.09 -11.79
CA SER A 764 -19.61 55.92 -11.29
C SER A 764 -19.94 57.41 -11.42
N PRO A 765 -19.70 58.22 -10.37
CA PRO A 765 -19.87 59.68 -10.45
C PRO A 765 -18.83 60.37 -11.34
N ILE A 766 -17.80 59.65 -11.83
CA ILE A 766 -16.73 60.18 -12.66
C ILE A 766 -16.73 59.51 -14.04
N ALA A 767 -16.79 60.32 -15.10
CA ALA A 767 -16.74 59.82 -16.47
C ALA A 767 -15.37 59.19 -16.77
N GLY A 768 -15.36 57.91 -17.15
CA GLY A 768 -14.14 57.14 -17.37
C GLY A 768 -13.52 56.57 -16.09
N ASP A 769 -14.18 56.70 -14.94
CA ASP A 769 -13.84 55.90 -13.77
C ASP A 769 -14.49 54.53 -13.87
N ASP A 770 -13.66 53.56 -14.23
CA ASP A 770 -14.09 52.18 -14.34
C ASP A 770 -14.08 51.46 -13.00
N PHE A 771 -13.58 52.05 -11.90
CA PHE A 771 -13.22 51.24 -10.72
C PHE A 771 -13.28 51.83 -9.32
N ILE A 772 -12.98 53.11 -9.14
CA ILE A 772 -12.55 53.69 -7.86
C ILE A 772 -13.74 54.24 -7.05
N TYR A 773 -14.72 54.86 -7.67
CA TYR A 773 -15.72 55.70 -6.99
C TYR A 773 -17.09 55.07 -6.79
N VAL A 774 -17.21 53.74 -6.90
CA VAL A 774 -18.48 53.02 -6.65
C VAL A 774 -18.41 52.26 -5.34
N ASP A 775 -19.40 52.50 -4.48
CA ASP A 775 -19.34 52.12 -3.07
C ASP A 775 -19.77 50.68 -2.77
N ASN A 776 -20.51 50.07 -3.69
CA ASN A 776 -21.05 48.74 -3.55
C ASN A 776 -20.84 47.99 -4.87
N THR A 777 -19.73 47.25 -4.97
CA THR A 777 -19.29 46.59 -6.21
C THR A 777 -18.90 45.14 -5.98
N MET A 778 -18.87 44.36 -7.05
CA MET A 778 -18.22 43.05 -7.06
C MET A 778 -17.28 42.97 -8.26
N ASP A 779 -15.99 43.00 -7.95
CA ASP A 779 -14.92 43.06 -8.94
C ASP A 779 -14.12 41.75 -8.99
N TYR A 780 -13.45 41.45 -10.11
CA TYR A 780 -12.75 40.20 -10.34
C TYR A 780 -11.34 40.42 -10.88
N TRP A 781 -10.35 39.77 -10.28
CA TRP A 781 -8.96 39.74 -10.76
C TRP A 781 -8.64 38.33 -11.19
N ARG A 782 -8.11 38.17 -12.40
CA ARG A 782 -7.75 36.86 -12.95
C ARG A 782 -6.25 36.80 -13.16
N LEU A 783 -5.61 35.87 -12.46
CA LEU A 783 -4.28 35.42 -12.78
C LEU A 783 -4.37 34.36 -13.87
N LYS A 784 -4.19 34.81 -15.11
CA LYS A 784 -4.45 33.98 -16.30
C LYS A 784 -3.36 32.99 -16.62
N HIS A 785 -2.11 33.39 -16.40
CA HIS A 785 -0.91 32.67 -16.81
C HIS A 785 0.33 33.36 -16.27
N VAL A 786 1.46 32.68 -16.42
CA VAL A 786 2.81 33.26 -16.34
C VAL A 786 3.50 33.12 -17.70
N VAL A 787 4.21 34.16 -18.15
CA VAL A 787 4.93 34.17 -19.43
C VAL A 787 6.42 33.97 -19.22
N ALA A 788 6.99 32.93 -19.83
CA ALA A 788 8.44 32.77 -19.90
C ALA A 788 8.87 32.40 -21.32
N GLY A 789 9.91 33.05 -21.83
CA GLY A 789 10.37 32.85 -23.21
C GLY A 789 9.33 33.18 -24.28
N GLY A 790 8.40 34.11 -23.99
CA GLY A 790 7.29 34.47 -24.87
C GLY A 790 6.13 33.46 -24.91
N VAL A 791 6.19 32.38 -24.12
CA VAL A 791 5.15 31.36 -24.03
C VAL A 791 4.36 31.53 -22.73
N ALA A 792 3.04 31.65 -22.84
CA ALA A 792 2.14 31.68 -21.71
C ALA A 792 1.90 30.27 -21.15
N ARG A 793 1.95 30.13 -19.83
CA ARG A 793 1.78 28.86 -19.11
C ARG A 793 0.61 28.95 -18.15
N LYS A 794 -0.24 27.93 -18.18
CA LYS A 794 -1.38 27.78 -17.27
C LYS A 794 -0.97 27.07 -15.98
N PHE A 795 -1.82 27.17 -14.96
CA PHE A 795 -1.59 26.51 -13.67
C PHE A 795 -2.34 25.18 -13.59
N ILE A 796 -1.66 24.13 -13.14
CA ILE A 796 -2.22 22.77 -13.03
C ILE A 796 -2.56 22.39 -11.59
N SER A 797 -2.04 23.12 -10.60
CA SER A 797 -2.33 22.88 -9.18
C SER A 797 -2.18 24.16 -8.39
N ALA A 798 -2.91 24.24 -7.27
CA ALA A 798 -2.79 25.26 -6.26
C ALA A 798 -2.70 24.61 -4.88
N TYR A 799 -2.00 25.26 -3.96
CA TYR A 799 -1.90 24.88 -2.56
C TYR A 799 -1.94 26.14 -1.68
N ILE A 800 -2.75 26.09 -0.64
CA ILE A 800 -2.84 27.11 0.41
C ILE A 800 -2.51 26.37 1.70
N PRO A 801 -1.46 26.78 2.45
CA PRO A 801 -1.07 26.11 3.68
C PRO A 801 -2.23 26.02 4.69
N PRO A 802 -2.39 24.91 5.42
CA PRO A 802 -3.41 24.79 6.47
C PRO A 802 -3.33 25.92 7.52
N GLY A 803 -4.45 26.60 7.71
CA GLY A 803 -4.55 27.76 8.59
C GLY A 803 -4.06 29.08 7.99
N ALA A 804 -3.60 29.10 6.74
CA ALA A 804 -3.36 30.35 6.03
C ALA A 804 -4.69 30.99 5.61
N ASN A 805 -4.68 32.33 5.53
CA ASN A 805 -5.85 33.10 5.17
C ASN A 805 -6.27 32.88 3.70
N LYS A 806 -7.57 32.69 3.46
CA LYS A 806 -8.17 32.52 2.11
C LYS A 806 -8.96 33.74 1.65
N SER A 807 -9.15 34.73 2.52
CA SER A 807 -9.94 35.95 2.26
C SER A 807 -9.34 37.16 2.95
N LEU A 808 -9.10 38.25 2.22
CA LEU A 808 -8.75 39.53 2.81
C LEU A 808 -10.02 40.19 3.37
N LEU A 809 -9.87 40.98 4.43
CA LEU A 809 -10.92 41.86 4.97
C LEU A 809 -10.32 43.16 5.48
N ARG A 810 -10.91 44.29 5.10
CA ARG A 810 -10.53 45.62 5.59
C ARG A 810 -11.77 46.51 5.73
N TRP A 811 -11.93 47.15 6.88
CA TRP A 811 -12.89 48.25 7.05
C TRP A 811 -12.26 49.58 6.65
N ALA A 812 -13.10 50.53 6.22
CA ALA A 812 -12.65 51.88 5.87
C ALA A 812 -12.08 52.64 7.09
N SER A 813 -12.54 52.30 8.30
CA SER A 813 -12.04 52.80 9.57
C SER A 813 -12.19 51.76 10.69
N GLU A 814 -11.46 51.96 11.80
CA GLU A 814 -11.56 51.12 13.01
C GLU A 814 -12.68 51.59 13.97
N GLN A 815 -13.60 52.45 13.50
CA GLN A 815 -14.70 52.92 14.33
C GLN A 815 -15.77 51.83 14.46
N ALA A 816 -16.29 51.61 15.67
CA ALA A 816 -17.27 50.56 15.94
C ALA A 816 -18.59 50.70 15.14
N ASP A 817 -18.94 51.93 14.75
CA ASP A 817 -20.13 52.24 13.94
C ASP A 817 -19.84 52.17 12.43
N ASP A 818 -18.64 51.76 12.01
CA ASP A 818 -18.35 51.58 10.60
C ASP A 818 -19.07 50.33 10.05
N HIS A 819 -19.56 50.47 8.84
CA HIS A 819 -20.27 49.43 8.09
C HIS A 819 -19.65 49.18 6.72
N TYR A 820 -18.61 49.94 6.39
CA TYR A 820 -18.00 49.97 5.09
C TYR A 820 -16.74 49.12 5.08
N CYS A 821 -16.76 48.02 4.33
CA CYS A 821 -15.62 47.11 4.23
C CYS A 821 -15.43 46.56 2.82
N SER A 822 -14.21 46.10 2.57
CA SER A 822 -13.88 45.28 1.43
C SER A 822 -13.39 43.92 1.87
N TYR A 823 -13.81 42.87 1.17
CA TYR A 823 -13.31 41.51 1.39
C TYR A 823 -13.21 40.72 0.11
N THR A 824 -12.42 39.64 0.14
CA THR A 824 -12.18 38.81 -1.03
C THR A 824 -12.71 37.40 -0.90
N GLY A 825 -12.96 36.78 -2.05
CA GLY A 825 -13.12 35.33 -2.21
C GLY A 825 -12.32 34.87 -3.42
N LEU A 826 -12.06 33.57 -3.52
CA LEU A 826 -11.21 32.99 -4.57
C LEU A 826 -11.88 31.84 -5.31
N GLN A 827 -11.39 31.58 -6.51
CA GLN A 827 -11.71 30.38 -7.29
C GLN A 827 -10.46 29.96 -8.06
N PHE A 828 -10.09 28.69 -7.98
CA PHE A 828 -9.04 28.09 -8.81
C PHE A 828 -9.63 26.98 -9.66
N ILE A 829 -9.28 26.93 -10.95
CA ILE A 829 -9.62 25.82 -11.84
C ILE A 829 -8.31 25.25 -12.39
N PRO A 830 -7.92 24.02 -12.02
CA PRO A 830 -6.76 23.36 -12.59
C PRO A 830 -6.90 23.22 -14.10
N PHE A 831 -5.81 23.41 -14.86
CA PHE A 831 -5.83 23.34 -16.31
C PHE A 831 -6.27 21.97 -16.87
N LYS A 832 -5.99 20.88 -16.15
CA LYS A 832 -6.25 19.49 -16.59
C LYS A 832 -7.44 18.83 -15.88
N ALA A 833 -8.15 19.54 -15.01
CA ALA A 833 -9.28 18.96 -14.27
C ALA A 833 -10.61 19.07 -15.07
N PRO A 834 -11.55 18.12 -14.89
CA PRO A 834 -12.85 18.18 -15.56
C PRO A 834 -13.67 19.40 -15.14
N GLU A 835 -14.44 19.97 -16.07
CA GLU A 835 -15.20 21.22 -15.84
C GLU A 835 -16.33 21.08 -14.79
N SER A 836 -16.77 19.85 -14.49
CA SER A 836 -17.93 19.53 -13.64
C SER A 836 -17.79 19.91 -12.16
N GLU A 837 -16.56 20.12 -11.65
CA GLU A 837 -16.31 20.35 -10.22
C GLU A 837 -16.15 21.83 -9.81
N HIS A 838 -16.21 22.79 -10.74
CA HIS A 838 -15.68 24.14 -10.51
C HIS A 838 -16.71 25.28 -10.41
N GLN A 839 -17.68 25.23 -9.49
CA GLN A 839 -18.78 26.22 -9.48
C GLN A 839 -18.98 27.07 -8.22
N ARG A 840 -17.99 27.27 -7.34
CA ARG A 840 -18.18 28.10 -6.14
C ARG A 840 -17.09 29.15 -5.97
N LEU A 841 -17.53 30.33 -5.53
CA LEU A 841 -16.65 31.35 -4.96
C LEU A 841 -16.35 30.90 -3.53
N LEU A 842 -15.09 30.56 -3.26
CA LEU A 842 -14.65 30.12 -1.94
C LEU A 842 -14.22 31.33 -1.12
N MET A 843 -14.53 31.32 0.16
CA MET A 843 -14.07 32.32 1.11
C MET A 843 -13.54 31.61 2.35
N ASP A 844 -12.72 32.32 3.12
CA ASP A 844 -12.21 31.82 4.39
C ASP A 844 -13.38 31.46 5.34
N GLY A 845 -13.27 30.32 6.04
CA GLY A 845 -14.32 29.85 6.94
C GLY A 845 -14.58 30.81 8.09
N LEU A 846 -13.58 31.57 8.53
CA LEU A 846 -13.75 32.60 9.57
C LEU A 846 -14.54 33.80 9.04
N LEU A 847 -14.48 34.10 7.74
CA LEU A 847 -15.34 35.11 7.13
C LEU A 847 -16.80 34.66 7.12
N TYR A 848 -17.10 33.37 6.90
CA TYR A 848 -18.45 32.83 7.04
C TYR A 848 -18.98 32.96 8.48
N ARG A 849 -18.16 32.60 9.48
CA ARG A 849 -18.51 32.76 10.90
C ARG A 849 -18.81 34.23 11.24
N MET A 850 -17.93 35.13 10.83
CA MET A 850 -18.08 36.56 11.06
C MET A 850 -19.32 37.14 10.38
N ALA A 851 -19.51 36.86 9.09
CA ALA A 851 -20.65 37.33 8.31
C ALA A 851 -21.96 36.85 8.93
N LYS A 852 -22.05 35.58 9.34
CA LYS A 852 -23.22 35.05 10.04
C LYS A 852 -23.54 35.82 11.32
N GLN A 853 -22.54 36.06 12.17
CA GLN A 853 -22.72 36.81 13.41
C GLN A 853 -23.09 38.28 13.19
N ARG A 854 -22.71 38.85 12.04
CA ARG A 854 -23.12 40.19 11.61
C ARG A 854 -24.41 40.23 10.80
N SER A 855 -25.08 39.09 10.61
CA SER A 855 -26.26 38.96 9.74
C SER A 855 -26.01 39.46 8.31
N HIS A 856 -24.77 39.31 7.84
CA HIS A 856 -24.33 39.68 6.50
C HIS A 856 -24.41 38.48 5.56
N VAL A 857 -24.88 38.70 4.34
CA VAL A 857 -25.00 37.66 3.31
C VAL A 857 -23.78 37.75 2.40
N LEU A 858 -23.01 36.67 2.32
CA LEU A 858 -21.88 36.59 1.42
C LEU A 858 -22.35 36.40 -0.04
N PRO A 859 -21.68 37.03 -1.02
CA PRO A 859 -22.08 36.98 -2.42
C PRO A 859 -21.79 35.62 -3.04
N GLU A 860 -22.55 35.29 -4.08
CA GLU A 860 -22.29 34.12 -4.93
C GLU A 860 -21.37 34.48 -6.12
N LEU A 861 -20.77 33.45 -6.72
CA LEU A 861 -19.95 33.59 -7.92
C LEU A 861 -20.78 34.07 -9.12
N ASN A 862 -20.38 35.17 -9.74
CA ASN A 862 -20.84 35.43 -11.11
C ASN A 862 -20.11 34.51 -12.09
N LYS A 863 -20.78 33.44 -12.53
CA LYS A 863 -20.20 32.40 -13.40
C LYS A 863 -19.63 32.96 -14.71
N ALA A 864 -20.16 34.06 -15.25
CA ALA A 864 -19.63 34.67 -16.48
C ALA A 864 -18.25 35.31 -16.30
N LEU A 865 -17.88 35.67 -15.06
CA LEU A 865 -16.63 36.34 -14.70
C LEU A 865 -15.69 35.46 -13.86
N GLY A 866 -16.05 34.19 -13.63
CA GLY A 866 -15.23 33.24 -12.90
C GLY A 866 -13.89 32.92 -13.58
N ALA A 867 -13.08 32.12 -12.88
CA ALA A 867 -11.86 31.55 -13.43
C ALA A 867 -12.17 30.64 -14.63
N ARG A 868 -11.18 30.50 -15.52
CA ARG A 868 -11.17 29.50 -16.60
C ARG A 868 -10.14 28.43 -16.28
N ALA A 869 -10.12 27.34 -17.07
CA ALA A 869 -9.12 26.29 -16.93
C ALA A 869 -7.69 26.87 -16.86
N GLY A 870 -7.02 26.53 -15.76
CA GLY A 870 -5.68 26.95 -15.42
C GLY A 870 -5.52 28.40 -14.95
N GLU A 871 -6.60 29.04 -14.49
CA GLU A 871 -6.61 30.40 -13.95
C GLU A 871 -6.98 30.40 -12.46
N LEU A 872 -6.39 31.34 -11.71
CA LEU A 872 -6.85 31.73 -10.37
C LEU A 872 -7.63 33.04 -10.50
N MET A 873 -8.80 33.10 -9.89
CA MET A 873 -9.60 34.31 -9.78
C MET A 873 -9.71 34.72 -8.30
N ILE A 874 -9.54 36.01 -8.03
CA ILE A 874 -9.83 36.63 -6.74
C ILE A 874 -10.89 37.71 -6.97
N SER A 875 -12.01 37.60 -6.26
CA SER A 875 -13.04 38.62 -6.24
C SER A 875 -12.77 39.65 -5.15
N LEU A 876 -13.21 40.89 -5.37
CA LEU A 876 -13.24 41.94 -4.36
C LEU A 876 -14.67 42.46 -4.22
N ARG A 877 -15.25 42.23 -3.05
CA ARG A 877 -16.56 42.76 -2.68
C ARG A 877 -16.36 44.00 -1.83
N ARG A 878 -16.90 45.15 -2.28
CA ARG A 878 -17.06 46.35 -1.44
C ARG A 878 -18.51 46.48 -1.02
N THR A 879 -18.75 46.76 0.25
CA THR A 879 -20.10 46.87 0.81
C THR A 879 -20.14 47.76 2.04
N ASP A 880 -21.26 48.44 2.20
CA ASP A 880 -21.64 49.28 3.34
C ASP A 880 -22.60 48.57 4.31
N ALA A 881 -22.79 47.25 4.16
CA ALA A 881 -23.80 46.48 4.90
C ALA A 881 -23.24 45.66 6.07
N MET A 882 -21.91 45.53 6.20
CA MET A 882 -21.29 44.64 7.18
C MET A 882 -20.70 45.42 8.35
N LYS A 883 -21.33 45.30 9.52
CA LYS A 883 -20.88 46.00 10.73
C LYS A 883 -19.45 45.61 11.14
N HIS A 884 -18.69 46.61 11.60
CA HIS A 884 -17.34 46.47 12.10
C HIS A 884 -17.17 45.31 13.08
N TRP A 885 -16.01 44.65 13.01
CA TRP A 885 -15.62 43.58 13.91
C TRP A 885 -14.39 43.97 14.73
N ASP A 886 -14.50 43.80 16.05
CA ASP A 886 -13.38 43.98 16.97
C ASP A 886 -13.13 42.65 17.71
N ASP A 887 -11.95 42.07 17.47
CA ASP A 887 -11.53 40.80 18.07
C ASP A 887 -11.47 40.87 19.59
N ILE A 888 -11.14 42.02 20.18
CA ILE A 888 -11.03 42.18 21.64
C ILE A 888 -12.42 42.13 22.27
N ALA A 889 -13.37 42.87 21.69
CA ALA A 889 -14.74 42.92 22.21
C ALA A 889 -15.48 41.58 22.08
N THR A 890 -15.19 40.80 21.04
CA THR A 890 -15.85 39.50 20.78
C THR A 890 -15.11 38.31 21.38
N GLY A 891 -13.81 38.44 21.63
CA GLY A 891 -12.94 37.35 22.09
C GLY A 891 -12.51 36.38 20.98
N GLU A 892 -12.85 36.69 19.73
CA GLU A 892 -12.73 35.79 18.57
C GLU A 892 -11.83 36.46 17.51
N PRO A 893 -10.69 35.84 17.13
CA PRO A 893 -9.62 36.49 16.35
C PRO A 893 -9.90 36.46 14.84
N TYR A 894 -11.14 36.78 14.42
CA TYR A 894 -11.51 36.69 13.02
C TYR A 894 -10.87 37.80 12.19
N TYR A 895 -10.88 39.05 12.66
CA TYR A 895 -10.35 40.17 11.88
C TYR A 895 -8.83 40.14 11.78
N SER A 896 -8.15 39.80 12.88
CA SER A 896 -6.69 39.67 12.90
C SER A 896 -6.16 38.59 11.96
N HIS A 897 -6.92 37.51 11.73
CA HIS A 897 -6.62 36.51 10.70
C HIS A 897 -6.90 37.05 9.28
N LEU A 898 -8.09 37.63 9.06
CA LEU A 898 -8.53 38.04 7.72
C LEU A 898 -7.80 39.28 7.17
N LYS A 899 -7.04 40.01 7.99
CA LYS A 899 -6.20 41.13 7.52
C LYS A 899 -4.84 40.69 6.97
N GLU A 900 -4.45 39.42 7.13
CA GLU A 900 -3.18 38.92 6.63
C GLU A 900 -3.24 38.65 5.12
N PRO A 901 -2.14 38.86 4.37
CA PRO A 901 -2.09 38.58 2.94
C PRO A 901 -2.45 37.13 2.60
N ILE A 902 -3.15 36.92 1.48
CA ILE A 902 -3.41 35.57 0.96
C ILE A 902 -2.13 35.06 0.31
N THR A 903 -1.62 33.94 0.79
CA THR A 903 -0.44 33.26 0.22
C THR A 903 -0.87 31.98 -0.48
N ILE A 904 -0.54 31.86 -1.78
CA ILE A 904 -0.90 30.70 -2.59
C ILE A 904 0.35 30.19 -3.31
N GLU A 905 0.58 28.88 -3.24
CA GLU A 905 1.56 28.20 -4.08
C GLU A 905 0.88 27.59 -5.30
N LEU A 906 1.27 28.01 -6.49
CA LEU A 906 0.77 27.47 -7.76
C LEU A 906 1.85 26.63 -8.44
N ILE A 907 1.43 25.61 -9.19
CA ILE A 907 2.31 24.84 -10.06
C ILE A 907 1.87 25.09 -11.50
N ASP A 908 2.79 25.55 -12.36
CA ASP A 908 2.52 25.72 -13.79
C ASP A 908 2.57 24.41 -14.58
N GLN A 909 2.12 24.44 -15.83
CA GLN A 909 2.15 23.30 -16.74
C GLN A 909 3.53 22.63 -16.89
N GLN A 910 4.64 23.33 -16.64
CA GLN A 910 5.99 22.76 -16.71
C GLN A 910 6.56 22.40 -15.32
N GLY A 911 5.76 22.47 -14.26
CA GLY A 911 6.15 22.08 -12.92
C GLY A 911 6.89 23.18 -12.14
N HIS A 912 6.92 24.42 -12.63
CA HIS A 912 7.49 25.51 -11.85
C HIS A 912 6.55 25.89 -10.73
N GLN A 913 7.10 26.06 -9.53
CA GLN A 913 6.36 26.49 -8.35
C GLN A 913 6.39 28.02 -8.25
N HIS A 914 5.22 28.62 -8.02
CA HIS A 914 5.02 30.05 -7.89
C HIS A 914 4.41 30.33 -6.52
N THR A 915 5.18 30.89 -5.59
CA THR A 915 4.65 31.41 -4.33
C THR A 915 4.21 32.84 -4.59
N LEU A 916 2.91 33.11 -4.44
CA LEU A 916 2.29 34.39 -4.77
C LEU A 916 1.54 34.94 -3.56
N HIS A 917 1.65 36.25 -3.35
CA HIS A 917 1.02 36.96 -2.24
C HIS A 917 0.04 38.02 -2.77
N PHE A 918 -1.19 38.00 -2.27
CA PHE A 918 -2.24 38.96 -2.62
C PHE A 918 -2.64 39.78 -1.40
N ASP A 919 -2.67 41.10 -1.55
CA ASP A 919 -3.01 42.04 -0.48
C ASP A 919 -3.73 43.28 -1.02
N PHE A 920 -4.25 44.12 -0.13
CA PHE A 920 -4.75 45.44 -0.47
C PHE A 920 -3.61 46.44 -0.67
N GLY A 921 -3.60 47.11 -1.82
CA GLY A 921 -2.60 48.13 -2.13
C GLY A 921 -2.95 48.96 -3.36
N VAL A 922 -2.03 49.83 -3.76
CA VAL A 922 -2.17 50.68 -4.95
C VAL A 922 -1.45 50.01 -6.13
N PRO A 923 -2.13 49.72 -7.25
CA PRO A 923 -1.49 49.17 -8.44
C PRO A 923 -0.42 50.10 -9.02
N GLU A 924 0.61 49.51 -9.60
CA GLU A 924 1.75 50.26 -10.15
C GLU A 924 1.31 51.13 -11.35
N GLY A 925 1.52 52.45 -11.26
CA GLY A 925 1.15 53.41 -12.30
C GLY A 925 -0.24 54.05 -12.18
N GLU A 926 -1.05 53.69 -11.16
CA GLU A 926 -2.32 54.36 -10.85
C GLU A 926 -2.12 55.57 -9.90
N ASP A 927 -3.03 56.56 -9.98
CA ASP A 927 -2.88 57.87 -9.33
C ASP A 927 -2.87 57.77 -7.78
N LYS A 928 -2.18 58.71 -7.10
CA LYS A 928 -2.07 58.70 -5.63
C LYS A 928 -3.39 58.95 -4.93
N GLU A 929 -4.40 59.54 -5.57
CA GLU A 929 -5.76 59.65 -5.01
C GLU A 929 -6.47 58.28 -4.89
N ALA A 930 -6.01 57.23 -5.59
CA ALA A 930 -6.44 55.86 -5.37
C ALA A 930 -5.99 55.27 -4.02
N GLN A 931 -5.09 55.95 -3.29
CA GLN A 931 -4.58 55.51 -1.97
C GLN A 931 -5.67 55.39 -0.89
N THR A 932 -6.84 56.00 -1.08
CA THR A 932 -7.94 55.97 -0.11
C THR A 932 -8.92 54.81 -0.29
N ARG A 933 -8.75 53.92 -1.28
CA ARG A 933 -9.69 52.81 -1.54
C ARG A 933 -9.01 51.48 -1.84
N ASP A 934 -9.66 50.40 -1.44
CA ASP A 934 -9.10 49.04 -1.43
C ASP A 934 -8.98 48.50 -2.86
N CYS A 935 -7.76 48.32 -3.37
CA CYS A 935 -7.46 47.63 -4.63
C CYS A 935 -6.58 46.40 -4.35
N LEU A 936 -6.60 45.39 -5.23
CA LEU A 936 -5.76 44.20 -5.07
C LEU A 936 -4.41 44.36 -5.79
N ILE A 937 -3.35 44.05 -5.05
CA ILE A 937 -1.99 43.91 -5.58
C ILE A 937 -1.53 42.45 -5.49
N LEU A 938 -0.62 42.08 -6.40
CA LEU A 938 0.04 40.78 -6.40
C LEU A 938 1.54 41.02 -6.24
N THR A 939 2.17 40.29 -5.33
CA THR A 939 3.61 40.30 -5.03
C THR A 939 4.16 38.88 -5.00
N LEU A 940 5.49 38.74 -5.06
CA LEU A 940 6.21 37.46 -5.11
C LEU A 940 6.85 37.13 -3.77
#